data_AF-A0A1M3PE48-F1
#
_entry.id   AF-A0A1M3PE48-F1
#
_cell.length_a   1.000
_cell.length_b   1.000
_cell.length_c   1.000
_cell.angle_alpha   90.00
_cell.angle_beta   90.00
_cell.angle_gamma   90.00
#
_symmetry.space_group_name_H-M   'P 1'
#
loop_
_entity.id
_entity.type
_entity.pdbx_description
1 polymer ?
#
loop_
_entity_poly.entity_id
_entity_poly.type
_entity_poly.pdbx_seq_one_letter_code
_entity_poly.pdbx_strand_id
1 'polypeptide(L)'
;MLIWSADTTTLRLGRRLPPSEPVVDAPAPLAAWRARERLVRAAMPPPTAILRAALEQAGLALPARRRGPEDVLRRVAAAIAAGSIGLVQALPGAIVIQFDDRNPEAALMPGRVLFPDRDAALAALNRGEARMANARALEAALLHPAGSRFQRRPPPVPAPTPGSAAPPPARPAAPKPQTADEAAATLDEAATLLARQELLLLPVAPLLHVFRVAWVMRQAQGGGTAPPDPPPGPAPPVPPPRPGPAPAPAPPPGELSVHVVREGGTPIKDAEVNVDGLGIERTDDQGWAHYGTVAPRGYNAKGSKQGFGKVKGGVFAAAEGSATVSSGQHAVITLTLFPFRIVSIAGSVPGTHGVRVPANKRPTDALFTSTVDDKSLTSNAPSIVVRGCNTIDLLAVTAPADQQVSWSIVATENSSATPSLTAGPKPTAAKLSTNKPGSFSVIGKAGENQIVWNVVFVSVEVDVASSVIVGTDANYKDGGSQAGFTFFKSGEFLAGQFAWQATVSVKLVGGGSAGTLGIDKVRLHVLQNGVADTLTGNYAPGETALEVPKGGLPVVDSNDASQPFVFVASVFKVTPDNTAAKQRSVFTADSPTGSFPRRHQNTNSLLTSISGINGFSTAIAATSTQAPNNIVVHAKTAWSADYAGTVNYGAPPGPVGTWVANGAHLTFQAAYVAISPGTGGQDAAAAGFETFQPRFNEGTNTTWTP
;
A
#
# COMPACT_ATOMS: atom_id res chain seq x y z
N MET A 1 -38.57 -27.65 -0.12
CA MET A 1 -37.47 -27.96 -1.05
C MET A 1 -37.78 -27.29 -2.38
N LEU A 2 -37.01 -26.27 -2.78
CA LEU A 2 -37.13 -25.64 -4.10
C LEU A 2 -36.19 -26.42 -5.03
N ILE A 3 -36.74 -27.11 -6.03
CA ILE A 3 -35.96 -27.73 -7.10
C ILE A 3 -35.99 -26.76 -8.27
N TRP A 4 -34.81 -26.28 -8.69
CA TRP A 4 -34.66 -25.49 -9.90
C TRP A 4 -34.48 -26.46 -11.06
N SER A 5 -35.43 -26.47 -12.00
CA SER A 5 -35.25 -27.11 -13.30
C SER A 5 -34.92 -26.01 -14.31
N ALA A 6 -33.82 -26.18 -15.02
CA ALA A 6 -33.50 -25.40 -16.20
C ALA A 6 -34.45 -25.84 -17.31
N ASP A 7 -35.50 -25.04 -17.52
CA ASP A 7 -36.12 -24.71 -18.81
C ASP A 7 -37.63 -24.45 -18.64
N THR A 8 -38.08 -23.33 -19.24
CA THR A 8 -39.44 -22.78 -19.35
C THR A 8 -39.95 -21.84 -18.23
N THR A 9 -40.44 -20.69 -18.70
CA THR A 9 -41.01 -19.55 -17.97
C THR A 9 -42.46 -19.84 -17.55
N THR A 10 -42.69 -20.43 -16.37
CA THR A 10 -43.93 -20.25 -15.59
C THR A 10 -43.83 -20.86 -14.18
N LEU A 11 -44.24 -20.10 -13.17
CA LEU A 11 -44.31 -20.53 -11.76
C LEU A 11 -45.72 -21.09 -11.48
N ARG A 12 -45.86 -22.35 -11.06
CA ARG A 12 -47.13 -22.90 -10.54
C ARG A 12 -46.98 -23.34 -9.08
N LEU A 13 -47.92 -22.91 -8.24
CA LEU A 13 -48.01 -23.28 -6.83
C LEU A 13 -48.72 -24.64 -6.68
N GLY A 14 -48.05 -25.63 -6.08
CA GLY A 14 -48.60 -26.94 -5.73
C GLY A 14 -48.80 -27.11 -4.21
N ARG A 15 -49.90 -27.76 -3.83
CA ARG A 15 -50.47 -27.92 -2.47
C ARG A 15 -49.68 -28.84 -1.51
N ARG A 16 -49.98 -28.65 -0.21
CA ARG A 16 -49.56 -29.41 0.99
C ARG A 16 -49.74 -30.94 0.90
N LEU A 17 -48.81 -31.67 1.55
CA LEU A 17 -49.01 -33.02 2.12
C LEU A 17 -48.50 -33.07 3.59
N PRO A 18 -49.00 -34.03 4.42
CA PRO A 18 -49.06 -33.96 5.90
C PRO A 18 -47.84 -34.61 6.61
N PRO A 19 -47.77 -34.59 7.97
CA PRO A 19 -46.54 -34.84 8.71
C PRO A 19 -46.41 -36.27 9.25
N SER A 20 -45.24 -36.88 9.09
CA SER A 20 -44.69 -37.87 10.03
C SER A 20 -43.28 -38.30 9.62
N GLU A 21 -42.40 -38.41 10.63
CA GLU A 21 -41.11 -39.15 10.72
C GLU A 21 -39.79 -38.36 10.84
N PRO A 22 -38.81 -38.90 11.61
CA PRO A 22 -38.05 -38.14 12.61
C PRO A 22 -36.70 -37.61 12.12
N VAL A 23 -36.21 -36.62 12.87
CA VAL A 23 -34.95 -35.90 12.67
C VAL A 23 -33.74 -36.84 12.77
N VAL A 24 -32.98 -36.95 11.68
CA VAL A 24 -31.61 -37.51 11.65
C VAL A 24 -30.62 -36.35 11.50
N ASP A 25 -29.47 -36.51 12.14
CA ASP A 25 -28.36 -35.58 12.36
C ASP A 25 -28.02 -34.61 11.20
N ALA A 26 -27.64 -33.39 11.60
CA ALA A 26 -27.16 -32.36 10.68
C ALA A 26 -25.90 -32.85 9.91
N PRO A 27 -25.83 -32.66 8.58
CA PRO A 27 -24.68 -33.11 7.82
C PRO A 27 -23.41 -32.32 8.21
N ALA A 28 -22.28 -33.02 8.18
CA ALA A 28 -20.92 -32.56 8.51
C ALA A 28 -20.51 -31.15 7.99
N PRO A 29 -21.02 -30.59 6.87
CA PRO A 29 -20.63 -29.26 6.41
C PRO A 29 -21.08 -28.11 7.34
N LEU A 30 -22.20 -28.26 8.06
CA LEU A 30 -22.74 -27.18 8.89
C LEU A 30 -22.01 -27.06 10.23
N ALA A 31 -21.57 -28.18 10.81
CA ALA A 31 -20.75 -28.21 12.01
C ALA A 31 -19.33 -27.65 11.73
N ALA A 32 -18.74 -27.99 10.58
CA ALA A 32 -17.46 -27.45 10.13
C ALA A 32 -17.54 -25.94 9.88
N TRP A 33 -18.64 -25.45 9.28
CA TRP A 33 -18.86 -24.01 9.07
C TRP A 33 -19.02 -23.25 10.40
N ARG A 34 -19.80 -23.78 11.35
CA ARG A 34 -19.96 -23.16 12.68
C ARG A 34 -18.68 -23.17 13.52
N ALA A 35 -17.84 -24.21 13.40
CA ALA A 35 -16.53 -24.24 14.03
C ALA A 35 -15.58 -23.17 13.45
N ARG A 36 -15.63 -22.98 12.13
CA ARG A 36 -14.85 -21.94 11.43
C ARG A 36 -15.32 -20.52 11.79
N GLU A 37 -16.63 -20.30 11.91
CA GLU A 37 -17.21 -19.02 12.33
C GLU A 37 -16.81 -18.65 13.78
N ARG A 38 -16.78 -19.64 14.69
CA ARG A 38 -16.33 -19.43 16.08
C ARG A 38 -14.84 -19.06 16.16
N LEU A 39 -14.00 -19.67 15.32
CA LEU A 39 -12.57 -19.39 15.26
C LEU A 39 -12.28 -17.98 14.71
N VAL A 40 -13.05 -17.54 13.71
CA VAL A 40 -12.96 -16.18 13.14
C VAL A 40 -13.46 -15.13 14.15
N ARG A 41 -14.54 -15.41 14.89
CA ARG A 41 -15.02 -14.49 15.95
C ARG A 41 -14.08 -14.38 17.15
N ALA A 42 -13.33 -15.44 17.48
CA ALA A 42 -12.34 -15.42 18.55
C ALA A 42 -11.05 -14.68 18.18
N ALA A 43 -10.76 -14.52 16.87
CA ALA A 43 -9.55 -13.88 16.37
C ALA A 43 -9.70 -12.38 16.05
N MET A 44 -10.92 -11.83 16.11
CA MET A 44 -11.16 -10.39 15.87
C MET A 44 -11.28 -9.60 17.18
N PRO A 45 -10.70 -8.39 17.27
CA PRO A 45 -10.92 -7.53 18.44
C PRO A 45 -12.41 -7.14 18.55
N PRO A 46 -12.93 -6.89 19.77
CA PRO A 46 -14.34 -6.57 19.95
C PRO A 46 -14.73 -5.32 19.13
N PRO A 47 -15.96 -5.24 18.58
CA PRO A 47 -16.39 -4.16 17.68
C PRO A 47 -16.16 -2.75 18.25
N THR A 48 -16.20 -2.62 19.58
CA THR A 48 -15.90 -1.40 20.33
C THR A 48 -14.44 -0.94 20.24
N ALA A 49 -13.48 -1.85 20.04
CA ALA A 49 -12.07 -1.53 19.87
C ALA A 49 -11.74 -1.01 18.46
N ILE A 50 -12.36 -1.60 17.43
CA ILE A 50 -12.23 -1.13 16.03
C ILE A 50 -12.84 0.26 15.88
N LEU A 51 -14.01 0.48 16.48
CA LEU A 51 -14.70 1.77 16.45
C LEU A 51 -13.96 2.85 17.27
N ARG A 52 -13.36 2.49 18.41
CA ARG A 52 -12.52 3.41 19.20
C ARG A 52 -11.28 3.84 18.41
N ALA A 53 -10.59 2.90 17.75
CA ALA A 53 -9.40 3.20 16.95
C ALA A 53 -9.72 4.14 15.78
N ALA A 54 -10.87 3.95 15.12
CA ALA A 54 -11.32 4.86 14.07
C ALA A 54 -11.63 6.27 14.60
N LEU A 55 -12.29 6.39 15.76
CA LEU A 55 -12.62 7.69 16.35
C LEU A 55 -11.38 8.44 16.90
N GLU A 56 -10.41 7.72 17.47
CA GLU A 56 -9.14 8.31 17.93
C GLU A 56 -8.28 8.79 16.74
N GLN A 57 -8.30 8.08 15.61
CA GLN A 57 -7.63 8.52 14.37
C GLN A 57 -8.30 9.74 13.72
N ALA A 58 -9.58 10.01 14.02
CA ALA A 58 -10.30 11.18 13.54
C ALA A 58 -10.17 12.41 14.48
N GLY A 59 -9.26 12.38 15.47
CA GLY A 59 -9.05 13.49 16.41
C GLY A 59 -10.15 13.69 17.46
N LEU A 60 -11.13 12.78 17.51
CA LEU A 60 -12.25 12.81 18.45
C LEU A 60 -11.90 11.97 19.69
N ALA A 61 -10.98 12.47 20.52
CA ALA A 61 -10.53 11.75 21.71
C ALA A 61 -11.68 11.43 22.67
N LEU A 62 -11.86 10.15 23.01
CA LEU A 62 -12.78 9.73 24.06
C LEU A 62 -12.12 9.92 25.44
N PRO A 63 -12.69 10.68 26.37
CA PRO A 63 -12.16 10.74 27.73
C PRO A 63 -12.28 9.36 28.40
N ALA A 64 -11.25 8.99 29.18
CA ALA A 64 -10.92 7.64 29.61
C ALA A 64 -11.92 6.93 30.56
N ARG A 65 -13.16 7.39 30.72
CA ARG A 65 -14.14 6.75 31.62
C ARG A 65 -15.28 6.06 30.87
N ARG A 66 -15.51 4.79 31.26
CA ARG A 66 -16.53 3.87 30.76
C ARG A 66 -17.89 4.55 30.64
N ARG A 67 -18.33 4.80 29.41
CA ARG A 67 -19.75 5.09 29.09
C ARG A 67 -20.24 4.12 28.01
N GLY A 68 -21.51 3.75 28.14
CA GLY A 68 -22.14 2.68 27.40
C GLY A 68 -22.40 3.00 25.92
N PRO A 69 -22.81 1.99 25.12
CA PRO A 69 -23.03 2.08 23.67
C PRO A 69 -24.03 3.15 23.24
N GLU A 70 -24.91 3.61 24.14
CA GLU A 70 -25.91 4.66 23.85
C GLU A 70 -25.29 6.06 23.65
N ASP A 71 -24.22 6.41 24.35
CA ASP A 71 -23.57 7.73 24.21
C ASP A 71 -22.81 7.84 22.87
N VAL A 72 -22.34 6.71 22.34
CA VAL A 72 -21.68 6.60 21.03
C VAL A 72 -22.69 6.79 19.90
N LEU A 73 -23.86 6.13 19.98
CA LEU A 73 -24.93 6.26 18.99
C LEU A 73 -25.49 7.69 18.93
N ARG A 74 -25.57 8.38 20.08
CA ARG A 74 -26.03 9.78 20.16
C ARG A 74 -25.11 10.76 19.43
N ARG A 75 -23.80 10.53 19.48
CA ARG A 75 -22.80 11.37 18.79
C ARG A 75 -22.70 11.08 17.30
N VAL A 76 -22.91 9.83 16.88
CA VAL A 76 -23.05 9.48 15.45
C VAL A 76 -24.30 10.12 14.85
N ALA A 77 -25.43 10.11 15.57
CA ALA A 77 -26.64 10.80 15.16
C ALA A 77 -26.43 12.33 15.06
N ALA A 78 -25.67 12.94 15.98
CA ALA A 78 -25.32 14.35 15.92
C ALA A 78 -24.42 14.70 14.70
N ALA A 79 -23.48 13.81 14.34
CA ALA A 79 -22.62 13.99 13.17
C ALA A 79 -23.38 13.86 11.84
N ILE A 80 -24.37 12.96 11.77
CA ILE A 80 -25.29 12.84 10.63
C ILE A 80 -26.18 14.10 10.53
N ALA A 81 -26.71 14.58 11.66
CA ALA A 81 -27.52 15.80 11.69
C ALA A 81 -26.73 17.07 11.33
N ALA A 82 -25.43 17.09 11.60
CA ALA A 82 -24.51 18.17 11.20
C ALA A 82 -24.09 18.10 9.72
N GLY A 83 -24.57 17.10 8.95
CA GLY A 83 -24.23 16.94 7.53
C GLY A 83 -22.83 16.39 7.27
N SER A 84 -22.14 15.89 8.31
CA SER A 84 -20.76 15.39 8.21
C SER A 84 -20.69 13.93 7.73
N ILE A 85 -21.83 13.23 7.65
CA ILE A 85 -21.94 11.82 7.22
C ILE A 85 -23.27 11.63 6.44
N GLY A 86 -23.21 11.02 5.24
CA GLY A 86 -24.39 10.71 4.43
C GLY A 86 -25.01 9.33 4.73
N LEU A 87 -26.34 9.20 4.59
CA LEU A 87 -27.06 7.92 4.72
C LEU A 87 -27.59 7.49 3.35
N VAL A 88 -27.27 6.27 2.89
CA VAL A 88 -27.54 5.87 1.49
C VAL A 88 -28.53 4.71 1.34
N GLN A 89 -28.68 3.77 2.30
CA GLN A 89 -29.67 2.69 2.09
C GLN A 89 -30.08 1.92 3.35
N ALA A 90 -31.38 1.59 3.45
CA ALA A 90 -31.93 0.62 4.40
C ALA A 90 -32.25 -0.70 3.68
N LEU A 91 -31.71 -1.82 4.19
CA LEU A 91 -32.05 -3.17 3.73
C LEU A 91 -32.89 -3.88 4.81
N PRO A 92 -33.66 -4.94 4.47
CA PRO A 92 -34.36 -5.73 5.47
C PRO A 92 -33.34 -6.37 6.45
N GLY A 93 -33.28 -5.85 7.68
CA GLY A 93 -32.44 -6.37 8.76
C GLY A 93 -31.08 -5.70 8.98
N ALA A 94 -30.70 -4.66 8.22
CA ALA A 94 -29.44 -3.93 8.46
C ALA A 94 -29.49 -2.47 7.98
N ILE A 95 -28.70 -1.61 8.63
CA ILE A 95 -28.41 -0.24 8.19
C ILE A 95 -26.97 -0.17 7.68
N VAL A 96 -26.80 0.39 6.48
CA VAL A 96 -25.49 0.63 5.86
C VAL A 96 -25.25 2.13 5.79
N ILE A 97 -24.16 2.59 6.41
CA ILE A 97 -23.71 3.98 6.35
C ILE A 97 -22.52 4.05 5.39
N GLN A 98 -22.54 5.02 4.47
CA GLN A 98 -21.47 5.27 3.50
C GLN A 98 -21.05 6.74 3.63
N PHE A 99 -19.75 6.99 3.77
CA PHE A 99 -19.20 8.34 3.91
C PHE A 99 -19.20 9.08 2.56
N ASP A 100 -19.36 10.41 2.58
CA ASP A 100 -19.41 11.25 1.37
C ASP A 100 -18.00 11.60 0.90
N ASP A 101 -17.72 11.37 -0.39
CA ASP A 101 -16.41 11.50 -1.03
C ASP A 101 -15.97 12.96 -1.25
N ARG A 102 -16.79 13.93 -0.82
CA ARG A 102 -16.55 15.38 -0.99
C ARG A 102 -15.96 16.09 0.22
N ASN A 103 -15.69 15.37 1.31
CA ASN A 103 -15.00 15.91 2.48
C ASN A 103 -13.51 15.46 2.49
N PRO A 104 -12.53 16.38 2.46
CA PRO A 104 -11.10 16.02 2.42
C PRO A 104 -10.61 15.24 3.64
N GLU A 105 -11.31 15.28 4.78
CA GLU A 105 -10.97 14.44 5.95
C GLU A 105 -11.48 12.99 5.82
N ALA A 106 -12.46 12.72 4.96
CA ALA A 106 -13.00 11.37 4.73
C ALA A 106 -12.07 10.47 3.88
N ALA A 107 -11.06 11.06 3.22
CA ALA A 107 -10.08 10.34 2.40
C ALA A 107 -9.18 9.37 3.19
N LEU A 108 -9.25 9.37 4.52
CA LEU A 108 -8.46 8.49 5.40
C LEU A 108 -9.17 7.20 5.82
N MET A 109 -10.41 6.93 5.37
CA MET A 109 -11.15 5.72 5.78
C MET A 109 -11.98 5.07 4.66
N PRO A 110 -11.48 4.01 3.99
CA PRO A 110 -12.34 3.14 3.19
C PRO A 110 -12.98 2.05 4.06
N GLY A 111 -14.31 2.07 4.24
CA GLY A 111 -15.01 0.97 4.89
C GLY A 111 -16.52 1.12 5.02
N ARG A 112 -17.26 0.01 4.82
CA ARG A 112 -18.70 -0.13 5.11
C ARG A 112 -18.89 -0.65 6.53
N VAL A 113 -19.70 0.02 7.34
CA VAL A 113 -20.08 -0.47 8.68
C VAL A 113 -21.50 -1.03 8.64
N LEU A 114 -21.69 -2.22 9.20
CA LEU A 114 -22.92 -2.99 9.14
C LEU A 114 -23.49 -3.14 10.55
N PHE A 115 -24.70 -2.62 10.78
CA PHE A 115 -25.41 -2.80 12.06
C PHE A 115 -26.39 -3.97 11.94
N PRO A 116 -26.27 -5.02 12.78
CA PRO A 116 -27.07 -6.23 12.66
C PRO A 116 -28.46 -6.15 13.31
N ASP A 117 -28.82 -5.04 13.97
CA ASP A 117 -30.11 -4.88 14.66
C ASP A 117 -30.83 -3.60 14.22
N ARG A 118 -31.88 -3.80 13.42
CA ARG A 118 -32.70 -2.77 12.80
C ARG A 118 -33.56 -2.00 13.80
N ASP A 119 -34.06 -2.68 14.83
CA ASP A 119 -35.11 -2.14 15.69
C ASP A 119 -34.52 -1.23 16.78
N ALA A 120 -33.32 -1.54 17.25
CA ALA A 120 -32.55 -0.67 18.15
C ALA A 120 -32.15 0.66 17.48
N ALA A 121 -31.81 0.63 16.19
CA ALA A 121 -31.43 1.81 15.43
C ALA A 121 -32.64 2.70 15.09
N LEU A 122 -33.79 2.11 14.74
CA LEU A 122 -35.04 2.83 14.53
C LEU A 122 -35.54 3.53 15.80
N ALA A 123 -35.43 2.86 16.96
CA ALA A 123 -35.85 3.43 18.24
C ALA A 123 -34.98 4.62 18.67
N ALA A 124 -33.69 4.64 18.31
CA ALA A 124 -32.79 5.76 18.59
C ALA A 124 -33.06 6.97 17.68
N LEU A 125 -33.39 6.73 16.41
CA LEU A 125 -33.74 7.78 15.43
C LEU A 125 -35.08 8.46 15.74
N ASN A 126 -36.09 7.69 16.15
CA ASN A 126 -37.42 8.23 16.45
C ASN A 126 -37.49 9.06 17.75
N ARG A 127 -36.47 8.99 18.62
CA ARG A 127 -36.40 9.77 19.87
C ARG A 127 -35.71 11.14 19.73
N GLY A 128 -35.28 11.52 18.52
CA GLY A 128 -34.64 12.80 18.22
C GLY A 128 -35.53 13.68 17.34
N GLU A 129 -36.57 14.28 17.91
CA GLU A 129 -37.55 15.06 17.16
C GLU A 129 -37.03 16.45 16.71
N ALA A 130 -37.27 16.70 15.41
CA ALA A 130 -37.56 17.97 14.73
C ALA A 130 -36.44 19.02 14.50
N ARG A 131 -35.93 19.05 13.25
CA ARG A 131 -36.20 20.12 12.24
C ARG A 131 -35.72 19.67 10.83
N MET A 132 -36.57 19.90 9.82
CA MET A 132 -36.63 19.27 8.48
C MET A 132 -35.47 19.64 7.52
N ALA A 133 -35.01 18.75 6.63
CA ALA A 133 -35.54 18.64 5.25
C ALA A 133 -35.51 17.22 4.60
N ASN A 134 -34.85 16.21 5.20
CA ASN A 134 -34.59 14.92 4.53
C ASN A 134 -35.64 13.81 4.77
N ALA A 135 -36.60 13.99 5.68
CA ALA A 135 -37.61 12.95 5.99
C ALA A 135 -38.65 12.74 4.87
N ARG A 136 -38.99 13.78 4.10
CA ARG A 136 -39.94 13.68 2.98
C ARG A 136 -39.39 12.90 1.79
N ALA A 137 -38.07 12.89 1.59
CA ALA A 137 -37.42 12.09 0.57
C ALA A 137 -37.45 10.59 0.91
N LEU A 138 -37.37 10.26 2.20
CA LEU A 138 -37.45 8.88 2.70
C LEU A 138 -38.88 8.32 2.62
N GLU A 139 -39.89 9.13 2.94
CA GLU A 139 -41.31 8.73 2.86
C GLU A 139 -41.77 8.52 1.40
N ALA A 140 -41.29 9.37 0.47
CA ALA A 140 -41.57 9.22 -0.96
C ALA A 140 -40.92 7.98 -1.59
N ALA A 141 -39.76 7.55 -1.10
CA ALA A 141 -39.04 6.37 -1.60
C ALA A 141 -39.65 5.03 -1.13
N LEU A 142 -40.46 5.04 -0.07
CA LEU A 142 -41.02 3.83 0.53
C LEU A 142 -42.46 3.50 0.06
N LEU A 143 -43.15 4.43 -0.62
CA LEU A 143 -44.57 4.27 -0.99
C LEU A 143 -44.85 3.87 -2.45
N HIS A 144 -43.83 3.67 -3.30
CA HIS A 144 -44.04 3.22 -4.69
C HIS A 144 -43.10 2.07 -5.11
N PRO A 145 -43.61 0.85 -5.32
CA PRO A 145 -42.86 -0.19 -6.01
C PRO A 145 -42.94 0.03 -7.53
N ALA A 146 -41.78 -0.02 -8.18
CA ALA A 146 -41.60 0.24 -9.60
C ALA A 146 -42.42 -0.70 -10.50
N GLY A 147 -43.24 -0.13 -11.37
CA GLY A 147 -43.91 -0.88 -12.44
C GLY A 147 -45.01 -0.12 -13.17
N SER A 148 -44.67 0.83 -14.05
CA SER A 148 -45.53 1.16 -15.21
C SER A 148 -44.80 2.03 -16.23
N ARG A 149 -44.75 1.57 -17.49
CA ARG A 149 -44.38 2.34 -18.68
C ARG A 149 -45.36 3.51 -18.86
N PHE A 150 -44.85 4.71 -19.15
CA PHE A 150 -45.59 5.73 -19.90
C PHE A 150 -44.65 6.54 -20.79
N GLN A 151 -44.90 6.48 -22.10
CA GLN A 151 -44.42 7.44 -23.09
C GLN A 151 -45.01 8.82 -22.78
N ARG A 152 -44.21 9.90 -22.86
CA ARG A 152 -44.74 11.25 -23.05
C ARG A 152 -43.88 12.09 -24.00
N ARG A 153 -44.61 12.77 -24.89
CA ARG A 153 -44.21 13.78 -25.89
C ARG A 153 -43.47 14.98 -25.28
N PRO A 154 -42.71 15.75 -26.07
CA PRO A 154 -42.06 16.98 -25.62
C PRO A 154 -43.08 18.13 -25.42
N PRO A 155 -42.84 19.05 -24.48
CA PRO A 155 -43.67 20.23 -24.28
C PRO A 155 -43.35 21.34 -25.31
N PRO A 156 -44.30 22.28 -25.55
CA PRO A 156 -44.17 23.30 -26.57
C PRO A 156 -43.31 24.50 -26.13
N VAL A 157 -42.70 25.11 -27.14
CA VAL A 157 -41.96 26.38 -27.12
C VAL A 157 -42.89 27.55 -26.77
N PRO A 158 -42.49 28.52 -25.93
CA PRO A 158 -43.08 29.84 -25.93
C PRO A 158 -42.27 30.84 -26.78
N ALA A 159 -42.99 31.56 -27.64
CA ALA A 159 -42.50 32.67 -28.47
C ALA A 159 -42.21 33.93 -27.62
N PRO A 160 -41.44 34.91 -28.14
CA PRO A 160 -40.96 36.06 -27.39
C PRO A 160 -41.95 37.23 -27.41
N THR A 161 -41.90 38.09 -26.39
CA THR A 161 -42.50 39.43 -26.47
C THR A 161 -41.65 40.43 -25.67
N PRO A 162 -41.53 41.70 -26.13
CA PRO A 162 -40.39 42.57 -25.82
C PRO A 162 -40.72 43.71 -24.85
N GLY A 163 -39.65 44.28 -24.27
CA GLY A 163 -39.57 45.68 -23.86
C GLY A 163 -40.11 46.03 -22.47
N SER A 164 -39.23 46.46 -21.57
CA SER A 164 -39.21 47.84 -21.07
C SER A 164 -38.26 47.97 -19.87
N ALA A 165 -37.58 49.11 -19.85
CA ALA A 165 -36.62 49.58 -18.88
C ALA A 165 -37.20 49.82 -17.48
N ALA A 166 -36.39 49.59 -16.45
CA ALA A 166 -35.91 50.59 -15.48
C ALA A 166 -35.24 49.90 -14.26
N PRO A 167 -34.17 50.47 -13.68
CA PRO A 167 -33.38 49.85 -12.61
C PRO A 167 -33.85 50.30 -11.21
N PRO A 168 -33.49 49.55 -10.16
CA PRO A 168 -33.05 50.21 -8.92
C PRO A 168 -31.99 49.36 -8.14
N PRO A 169 -31.53 49.78 -6.95
CA PRO A 169 -30.53 50.82 -6.74
C PRO A 169 -29.29 50.30 -5.99
N ALA A 170 -28.26 51.14 -5.97
CA ALA A 170 -27.01 50.95 -5.26
C ALA A 170 -27.18 50.77 -3.73
N ARG A 171 -26.33 49.92 -3.14
CA ARG A 171 -25.95 49.90 -1.71
C ARG A 171 -24.63 49.14 -1.51
N PRO A 172 -23.90 49.35 -0.40
CA PRO A 172 -22.73 50.21 -0.40
C PRO A 172 -21.41 49.47 -0.11
N ALA A 173 -20.34 50.25 -0.21
CA ALA A 173 -18.93 49.90 -0.06
C ALA A 173 -18.58 48.99 1.13
N ALA A 174 -17.71 48.02 0.86
CA ALA A 174 -16.93 47.31 1.87
C ALA A 174 -15.87 48.26 2.47
N PRO A 175 -15.60 48.21 3.80
CA PRO A 175 -14.56 49.01 4.40
C PRO A 175 -13.17 48.44 4.10
N LYS A 176 -12.24 49.35 3.75
CA LYS A 176 -10.79 49.10 3.75
C LYS A 176 -10.28 48.90 5.19
N PRO A 177 -9.17 48.15 5.37
CA PRO A 177 -8.63 47.82 6.69
C PRO A 177 -8.03 49.05 7.37
N GLN A 178 -8.34 49.21 8.65
CA GLN A 178 -7.60 50.09 9.54
C GLN A 178 -6.34 49.39 10.04
N THR A 179 -5.35 50.25 10.21
CA THR A 179 -3.96 50.05 10.59
C THR A 179 -3.78 49.53 12.01
N ALA A 180 -2.58 48.98 12.18
CA ALA A 180 -1.84 48.70 13.40
C ALA A 180 -2.16 49.59 14.61
N ASP A 181 -2.21 48.92 15.76
CA ASP A 181 -1.48 49.21 17.01
C ASP A 181 -2.31 49.08 18.30
N GLU A 182 -1.65 48.39 19.24
CA GLU A 182 -1.88 48.30 20.68
C GLU A 182 -2.95 47.34 21.22
N ALA A 183 -2.50 46.10 21.51
CA ALA A 183 -2.55 45.60 22.88
C ALA A 183 -1.49 44.51 23.08
N ALA A 184 -0.36 44.93 23.62
CA ALA A 184 0.62 44.06 24.24
C ALA A 184 0.01 43.35 25.46
N ALA A 185 -0.07 42.03 25.42
CA ALA A 185 -0.08 41.17 26.61
C ALA A 185 0.12 39.72 26.17
N THR A 186 1.01 39.01 26.86
CA THR A 186 1.26 37.56 26.79
C THR A 186 2.01 37.06 25.54
N LEU A 187 3.28 37.43 25.49
CA LEU A 187 4.32 36.80 24.66
C LEU A 187 5.37 36.22 25.62
N ASP A 188 4.98 35.19 26.37
CA ASP A 188 5.88 34.41 27.23
C ASP A 188 5.25 33.06 27.61
N GLU A 189 5.15 32.13 26.65
CA GLU A 189 4.96 30.67 26.90
C GLU A 189 4.92 29.90 25.56
N ALA A 190 6.09 29.67 24.96
CA ALA A 190 6.35 28.59 23.99
C ALA A 190 7.81 28.56 23.50
N ALA A 191 8.67 29.47 23.97
CA ALA A 191 10.13 29.40 23.80
C ALA A 191 10.84 28.69 24.97
N THR A 192 10.09 28.00 25.83
CA THR A 192 10.61 27.32 27.02
C THR A 192 10.18 25.86 27.07
N LEU A 193 10.58 25.08 26.05
CA LEU A 193 10.48 23.62 26.09
C LEU A 193 11.64 22.93 25.37
N LEU A 194 12.78 23.62 25.22
CA LEU A 194 13.98 23.08 24.58
C LEU A 194 15.28 23.77 25.04
N ALA A 195 15.43 24.04 26.35
CA ALA A 195 16.74 24.22 26.97
C ALA A 195 16.63 24.21 28.51
N ARG A 196 17.32 23.25 29.13
CA ARG A 196 17.68 23.16 30.56
C ARG A 196 16.58 22.82 31.57
N GLN A 197 16.36 21.51 31.74
CA GLN A 197 16.31 20.92 33.07
C GLN A 197 17.18 19.65 33.07
N GLU A 198 18.48 19.83 33.30
CA GLU A 198 19.32 18.82 33.93
C GLU A 198 19.26 19.07 35.44
N LEU A 199 18.84 18.07 36.21
CA LEU A 199 19.52 17.53 37.40
C LEU A 199 18.54 16.63 38.16
N LEU A 200 18.70 15.31 38.00
CA LEU A 200 19.17 14.40 39.06
C LEU A 200 18.97 12.94 38.63
N LEU A 201 20.01 12.14 38.90
CA LEU A 201 20.09 10.68 38.88
C LEU A 201 20.57 10.00 37.57
N LEU A 202 21.87 10.13 37.33
CA LEU A 202 22.76 9.06 36.87
C LEU A 202 24.00 9.08 37.81
N PRO A 203 24.90 8.06 37.89
CA PRO A 203 25.19 7.00 36.89
C PRO A 203 25.31 5.60 37.56
N VAL A 204 25.58 4.45 36.90
CA VAL A 204 26.79 4.04 36.16
C VAL A 204 26.53 2.64 35.56
N ALA A 205 26.85 2.43 34.28
CA ALA A 205 27.58 1.24 33.77
C ALA A 205 27.62 1.23 32.23
N PRO A 206 28.78 1.58 31.64
CA PRO A 206 29.38 0.69 30.64
C PRO A 206 30.89 0.57 30.88
N LEU A 207 31.36 -0.59 31.36
CA LEU A 207 32.78 -0.97 31.32
C LEU A 207 32.97 -2.45 31.70
N LEU A 208 32.82 -3.33 30.72
CA LEU A 208 33.19 -4.74 30.85
C LEU A 208 34.19 -5.11 29.74
N HIS A 209 35.33 -4.42 29.78
CA HIS A 209 36.58 -4.80 29.09
C HIS A 209 37.84 -4.54 29.95
N VAL A 210 37.71 -4.43 31.28
CA VAL A 210 38.85 -4.28 32.22
C VAL A 210 38.88 -5.36 33.32
N PHE A 211 37.91 -6.28 33.38
CA PHE A 211 37.82 -7.30 34.44
C PHE A 211 38.64 -8.59 34.25
N ARG A 212 39.68 -8.57 33.41
CA ARG A 212 40.57 -9.73 33.22
C ARG A 212 42.01 -9.57 33.73
N VAL A 213 42.34 -8.46 34.41
CA VAL A 213 43.71 -8.22 34.92
C VAL A 213 43.78 -8.00 36.45
N ALA A 214 42.65 -7.79 37.14
CA ALA A 214 42.65 -7.52 38.59
C ALA A 214 42.47 -8.75 39.51
N TRP A 215 42.25 -9.96 38.97
CA TRP A 215 42.16 -11.20 39.77
C TRP A 215 43.50 -11.92 39.91
N VAL A 216 44.50 -11.57 39.09
CA VAL A 216 45.83 -12.20 39.08
C VAL A 216 46.87 -11.42 39.91
N MET A 217 46.56 -10.23 40.43
CA MET A 217 47.48 -9.44 41.27
C MET A 217 47.05 -9.27 42.74
N ARG A 218 46.11 -10.09 43.23
CA ARG A 218 45.72 -10.15 44.65
C ARG A 218 46.10 -11.47 45.33
N GLN A 219 47.28 -11.99 44.96
CA GLN A 219 47.96 -13.09 45.66
C GLN A 219 49.44 -12.79 45.98
N ALA A 220 49.89 -11.53 45.84
CA ALA A 220 51.23 -11.15 46.25
C ALA A 220 51.16 -9.99 47.25
N GLN A 221 51.70 -10.25 48.44
CA GLN A 221 52.12 -9.28 49.47
C GLN A 221 51.07 -8.77 50.46
N GLY A 222 51.12 -9.38 51.65
CA GLY A 222 50.50 -8.93 52.88
C GLY A 222 51.03 -9.74 54.06
N GLY A 223 52.35 -9.75 54.23
CA GLY A 223 53.00 -10.28 55.43
C GLY A 223 52.89 -9.27 56.58
N GLY A 224 52.44 -9.75 57.74
CA GLY A 224 52.38 -9.01 58.99
C GLY A 224 52.26 -9.99 60.15
N THR A 225 53.37 -10.22 60.85
CA THR A 225 53.54 -11.16 61.97
C THR A 225 52.82 -10.67 63.23
N ALA A 226 52.02 -11.53 63.84
CA ALA A 226 51.49 -11.39 65.20
C ALA A 226 52.17 -12.41 66.14
N PRO A 227 52.25 -12.14 67.46
CA PRO A 227 53.19 -12.75 68.40
C PRO A 227 52.84 -14.20 68.78
N PRO A 228 53.80 -14.97 69.37
CA PRO A 228 53.57 -16.35 69.77
C PRO A 228 52.70 -16.44 71.04
N ASP A 229 51.63 -17.23 70.98
CA ASP A 229 50.88 -17.67 72.15
C ASP A 229 51.63 -18.80 72.91
N PRO A 230 51.45 -18.91 74.23
CA PRO A 230 52.20 -19.79 75.13
C PRO A 230 51.91 -21.29 74.95
N PRO A 231 52.81 -22.19 75.40
CA PRO A 231 52.63 -23.64 75.25
C PRO A 231 51.42 -24.16 76.02
N PRO A 232 50.56 -25.01 75.41
CA PRO A 232 49.47 -25.68 76.12
C PRO A 232 49.99 -26.79 77.04
N GLY A 233 49.41 -26.87 78.24
CA GLY A 233 49.71 -27.90 79.24
C GLY A 233 49.32 -29.32 78.81
N PRO A 234 49.77 -30.35 79.55
CA PRO A 234 49.57 -31.76 79.18
C PRO A 234 48.09 -32.13 79.08
N ALA A 235 47.71 -32.69 77.93
CA ALA A 235 46.37 -33.19 77.67
C ALA A 235 46.10 -34.50 78.45
N PRO A 236 44.87 -34.70 78.95
CA PRO A 236 44.45 -35.95 79.57
C PRO A 236 44.39 -37.11 78.55
N PRO A 237 44.54 -38.37 78.98
CA PRO A 237 44.65 -39.52 78.09
C PRO A 237 43.42 -39.73 77.21
N VAL A 238 43.67 -39.93 75.92
CA VAL A 238 42.72 -40.17 74.84
C VAL A 238 41.96 -41.49 75.05
N PRO A 239 40.61 -41.51 75.01
CA PRO A 239 39.84 -42.75 74.94
C PRO A 239 40.03 -43.43 73.58
N PRO A 240 40.01 -44.76 73.49
CA PRO A 240 40.23 -45.48 72.23
C PRO A 240 39.20 -45.09 71.15
N PRO A 241 39.62 -45.06 69.87
CA PRO A 241 38.82 -44.57 68.75
C PRO A 241 37.56 -45.43 68.58
N ARG A 242 36.41 -44.75 68.52
CA ARG A 242 35.13 -45.35 68.13
C ARG A 242 35.22 -45.70 66.64
N PRO A 243 34.88 -46.93 66.22
CA PRO A 243 34.79 -47.28 64.81
C PRO A 243 33.88 -46.29 64.08
N GLY A 244 34.37 -45.67 63.02
CA GLY A 244 33.53 -44.85 62.14
C GLY A 244 32.36 -45.70 61.62
N PRO A 245 31.14 -45.15 61.51
CA PRO A 245 30.04 -45.86 60.90
C PRO A 245 30.50 -46.38 59.53
N ALA A 246 30.26 -47.66 59.27
CA ALA A 246 30.51 -48.24 57.96
C ALA A 246 29.85 -47.34 56.89
N PRO A 247 30.54 -47.06 55.76
CA PRO A 247 29.98 -46.24 54.70
C PRO A 247 28.60 -46.79 54.33
N ALA A 248 27.59 -45.93 54.40
CA ALA A 248 26.23 -46.29 54.03
C ALA A 248 26.28 -46.93 52.63
N PRO A 249 25.53 -48.03 52.38
CA PRO A 249 25.47 -48.64 51.06
C PRO A 249 25.19 -47.56 50.03
N ALA A 250 25.97 -47.54 48.95
CA ALA A 250 25.73 -46.60 47.86
C ALA A 250 24.25 -46.73 47.43
N PRO A 251 23.49 -45.63 47.35
CA PRO A 251 22.09 -45.70 46.94
C PRO A 251 22.00 -46.42 45.60
N PRO A 252 21.07 -47.38 45.43
CA PRO A 252 20.94 -48.10 44.18
C PRO A 252 20.79 -47.11 43.01
N PRO A 253 21.45 -47.34 41.87
CA PRO A 253 21.37 -46.42 40.76
C PRO A 253 19.94 -46.39 40.19
N GLY A 254 19.60 -45.30 39.49
CA GLY A 254 18.34 -45.17 38.75
C GLY A 254 18.56 -45.33 37.25
N GLU A 255 17.51 -45.16 36.44
CA GLU A 255 17.59 -45.18 34.97
C GLU A 255 17.17 -43.84 34.38
N LEU A 256 17.79 -43.45 33.26
CA LEU A 256 17.45 -42.22 32.53
C LEU A 256 17.18 -42.51 31.05
N SER A 257 16.11 -41.92 30.53
CA SER A 257 15.84 -41.88 29.09
C SER A 257 15.33 -40.49 28.68
N VAL A 258 15.59 -40.12 27.44
CA VAL A 258 15.11 -38.85 26.86
C VAL A 258 14.23 -39.16 25.67
N HIS A 259 13.00 -38.63 25.68
CA HIS A 259 12.03 -38.80 24.59
C HIS A 259 11.92 -37.49 23.80
N VAL A 260 12.27 -37.52 22.52
CA VAL A 260 12.22 -36.35 21.64
C VAL A 260 11.01 -36.45 20.71
N VAL A 261 10.11 -35.48 20.79
CA VAL A 261 8.82 -35.48 20.09
C VAL A 261 8.54 -34.17 19.36
N ARG A 262 7.63 -34.21 18.39
CA ARG A 262 7.00 -33.03 17.78
C ARG A 262 5.89 -32.50 18.68
N GLU A 263 5.39 -31.30 18.35
CA GLU A 263 4.10 -30.83 18.84
C GLU A 263 3.01 -31.85 18.47
N GLY A 264 2.24 -32.31 19.46
CA GLY A 264 1.26 -33.41 19.30
C GLY A 264 1.81 -34.81 19.60
N GLY A 265 3.08 -34.93 20.01
CA GLY A 265 3.64 -36.18 20.58
C GLY A 265 4.22 -37.17 19.58
N THR A 266 4.28 -36.84 18.28
CA THR A 266 4.90 -37.71 17.28
C THR A 266 6.41 -37.85 17.54
N PRO A 267 6.95 -39.07 17.64
CA PRO A 267 8.38 -39.28 17.86
C PRO A 267 9.27 -38.70 16.77
N ILE A 268 10.49 -38.29 17.15
CA ILE A 268 11.52 -37.82 16.23
C ILE A 268 12.71 -38.75 16.29
N LYS A 269 12.91 -39.55 15.24
CA LYS A 269 14.10 -40.38 15.01
C LYS A 269 15.36 -39.55 14.78
N ASP A 270 16.54 -40.07 15.14
CA ASP A 270 17.86 -39.51 14.83
C ASP A 270 18.07 -38.05 15.32
N ALA A 271 17.34 -37.63 16.36
CA ALA A 271 17.63 -36.39 17.06
C ALA A 271 18.85 -36.60 17.96
N GLU A 272 19.82 -35.69 17.89
CA GLU A 272 20.96 -35.69 18.80
C GLU A 272 20.53 -35.15 20.16
N VAL A 273 20.78 -35.92 21.21
CA VAL A 273 20.49 -35.58 22.60
C VAL A 273 21.81 -35.53 23.36
N ASN A 274 22.11 -34.42 24.01
CA ASN A 274 23.26 -34.27 24.90
C ASN A 274 22.77 -34.16 26.34
N VAL A 275 23.22 -35.04 27.23
CA VAL A 275 22.92 -34.97 28.66
C VAL A 275 24.17 -34.60 29.44
N ASP A 276 24.05 -33.60 30.33
CA ASP A 276 25.16 -33.06 31.11
C ASP A 276 25.89 -34.15 31.94
N GLY A 277 27.12 -34.47 31.52
CA GLY A 277 27.97 -35.48 32.15
C GLY A 277 27.69 -36.92 31.74
N LEU A 278 26.82 -37.17 30.74
CA LEU A 278 26.60 -38.50 30.15
C LEU A 278 26.94 -38.56 28.65
N GLY A 279 27.03 -37.42 27.96
CA GLY A 279 27.43 -37.35 26.55
C GLY A 279 26.26 -37.29 25.57
N ILE A 280 26.55 -37.56 24.29
CA ILE A 280 25.61 -37.41 23.17
C ILE A 280 25.11 -38.79 22.73
N GLU A 281 23.78 -38.92 22.62
CA GLU A 281 23.09 -40.09 22.06
C GLU A 281 22.15 -39.65 20.91
N ARG A 282 21.69 -40.62 20.10
CA ARG A 282 20.69 -40.39 19.07
C ARG A 282 19.40 -41.12 19.37
N THR A 283 18.27 -40.49 19.08
CA THR A 283 16.97 -41.12 19.28
C THR A 283 16.69 -42.22 18.26
N ASP A 284 16.02 -43.28 18.70
CA ASP A 284 15.55 -44.38 17.86
C ASP A 284 14.26 -44.03 17.07
N ASP A 285 13.67 -45.02 16.38
CA ASP A 285 12.43 -44.86 15.61
C ASP A 285 11.22 -44.43 16.47
N GLN A 286 11.28 -44.68 17.77
CA GLN A 286 10.28 -44.31 18.76
C GLN A 286 10.63 -43.00 19.47
N GLY A 287 11.70 -42.30 19.04
CA GLY A 287 12.10 -41.01 19.58
C GLY A 287 12.88 -41.07 20.89
N TRP A 288 13.37 -42.25 21.29
CA TRP A 288 14.03 -42.45 22.58
C TRP A 288 15.55 -42.48 22.45
N ALA A 289 16.22 -41.71 23.30
CA ALA A 289 17.65 -41.84 23.60
C ALA A 289 17.81 -42.44 25.00
N HIS A 290 18.44 -43.61 25.08
CA HIS A 290 18.58 -44.36 26.32
C HIS A 290 19.99 -44.18 26.90
N TYR A 291 20.08 -43.66 28.12
CA TYR A 291 21.35 -43.49 28.84
C TYR A 291 21.61 -44.58 29.90
N GLY A 292 20.69 -45.54 30.00
CA GLY A 292 20.78 -46.68 30.91
C GLY A 292 20.83 -46.27 32.38
N THR A 293 21.63 -47.00 33.16
CA THR A 293 21.77 -46.86 34.61
C THR A 293 22.67 -45.68 34.97
N VAL A 294 22.16 -44.75 35.78
CA VAL A 294 22.85 -43.50 36.14
C VAL A 294 22.76 -43.21 37.65
N ALA A 295 23.70 -42.39 38.15
CA ALA A 295 23.72 -42.00 39.55
C ALA A 295 22.49 -41.15 39.94
N PRO A 296 21.92 -41.29 41.14
CA PRO A 296 20.80 -40.45 41.56
C PRO A 296 21.21 -38.97 41.70
N ARG A 297 20.78 -38.12 40.75
CA ARG A 297 21.00 -36.66 40.75
C ARG A 297 20.09 -35.96 39.73
N GLY A 298 20.19 -34.63 39.68
CA GLY A 298 19.59 -33.83 38.61
C GLY A 298 20.39 -33.93 37.30
N TYR A 299 19.68 -34.08 36.19
CA TYR A 299 20.21 -34.11 34.83
C TYR A 299 19.52 -33.06 33.96
N ASN A 300 20.29 -32.38 33.12
CA ASN A 300 19.77 -31.55 32.05
C ASN A 300 20.09 -32.20 30.70
N ALA A 301 19.13 -32.20 29.80
CA ALA A 301 19.26 -32.69 28.45
C ALA A 301 19.04 -31.56 27.45
N LYS A 302 19.77 -31.62 26.32
CA LYS A 302 19.63 -30.73 25.16
C LYS A 302 19.42 -31.57 23.91
N GLY A 303 18.30 -31.37 23.22
CA GLY A 303 17.96 -32.09 21.98
C GLY A 303 18.04 -31.20 20.75
N SER A 304 18.60 -31.69 19.66
CA SER A 304 18.66 -31.00 18.37
C SER A 304 18.50 -31.95 17.20
N LYS A 305 17.87 -31.47 16.12
CA LYS A 305 17.81 -32.18 14.84
C LYS A 305 17.82 -31.17 13.70
N GLN A 306 18.53 -31.47 12.62
CA GLN A 306 18.50 -30.64 11.42
C GLN A 306 17.06 -30.51 10.89
N GLY A 307 16.62 -29.28 10.59
CA GLY A 307 15.24 -29.00 10.19
C GLY A 307 14.26 -28.82 11.35
N PHE A 308 14.76 -28.82 12.60
CA PHE A 308 13.96 -28.61 13.80
C PHE A 308 14.60 -27.54 14.72
N GLY A 309 13.79 -26.83 15.51
CA GLY A 309 14.30 -25.88 16.51
C GLY A 309 13.26 -25.43 17.55
N LYS A 310 13.72 -24.83 18.65
CA LYS A 310 12.89 -24.20 19.71
C LYS A 310 12.99 -22.68 19.62
N VAL A 311 11.87 -21.98 19.88
CA VAL A 311 11.82 -20.50 19.84
C VAL A 311 11.98 -19.93 21.25
N LYS A 312 13.12 -19.29 21.52
CA LYS A 312 13.20 -18.27 22.59
C LYS A 312 14.24 -17.21 22.21
N GLY A 313 13.79 -16.00 21.88
CA GLY A 313 14.67 -14.84 21.68
C GLY A 313 15.53 -14.83 20.41
N GLY A 314 15.17 -15.55 19.35
CA GLY A 314 15.85 -15.46 18.05
C GLY A 314 17.18 -16.22 17.93
N VAL A 315 17.54 -17.04 18.92
CA VAL A 315 18.71 -17.93 18.86
C VAL A 315 18.26 -19.38 18.87
N PHE A 316 18.85 -20.20 17.99
CA PHE A 316 18.64 -21.66 17.95
C PHE A 316 19.00 -22.26 19.30
N ALA A 317 18.00 -22.49 20.16
CA ALA A 317 18.19 -23.27 21.36
C ALA A 317 17.85 -24.73 21.04
N ALA A 318 18.75 -25.62 21.41
CA ALA A 318 18.39 -27.02 21.60
C ALA A 318 17.15 -27.10 22.51
N ALA A 319 16.28 -28.09 22.31
CA ALA A 319 15.22 -28.34 23.26
C ALA A 319 15.86 -28.74 24.60
N GLU A 320 15.73 -27.88 25.61
CA GLU A 320 16.24 -28.16 26.94
C GLU A 320 15.14 -28.72 27.83
N GLY A 321 15.48 -29.70 28.65
CA GLY A 321 14.63 -30.31 29.67
C GLY A 321 15.49 -30.81 30.83
N SER A 322 14.88 -30.99 31.99
CA SER A 322 15.59 -31.53 33.16
C SER A 322 14.71 -32.54 33.89
N ALA A 323 15.35 -33.50 34.55
CA ALA A 323 14.70 -34.44 35.44
C ALA A 323 15.65 -34.80 36.60
N THR A 324 15.08 -35.18 37.73
CA THR A 324 15.84 -35.75 38.85
C THR A 324 15.67 -37.26 38.84
N VAL A 325 16.78 -37.99 38.76
CA VAL A 325 16.78 -39.46 38.86
C VAL A 325 16.88 -39.81 40.34
N SER A 326 15.87 -40.48 40.87
CA SER A 326 15.88 -41.04 42.22
C SER A 326 16.38 -42.48 42.21
N SER A 327 16.88 -42.93 43.35
CA SER A 327 17.38 -44.31 43.53
C SER A 327 16.33 -45.36 43.18
N GLY A 328 16.67 -46.31 42.30
CA GLY A 328 15.77 -47.38 41.85
C GLY A 328 14.58 -46.93 40.97
N GLN A 329 14.56 -45.66 40.52
CA GLN A 329 13.49 -45.14 39.65
C GLN A 329 13.99 -44.87 38.22
N HIS A 330 13.08 -44.98 37.26
CA HIS A 330 13.28 -44.55 35.88
C HIS A 330 12.76 -43.12 35.69
N ALA A 331 13.62 -42.20 35.26
CA ALA A 331 13.25 -40.84 34.93
C ALA A 331 13.23 -40.63 33.41
N VAL A 332 12.25 -39.86 32.94
CA VAL A 332 12.10 -39.49 31.53
C VAL A 332 12.16 -37.98 31.37
N ILE A 333 13.02 -37.50 30.48
CA ILE A 333 13.02 -36.11 30.02
C ILE A 333 12.32 -36.06 28.66
N THR A 334 11.22 -35.31 28.53
CA THR A 334 10.56 -35.09 27.24
C THR A 334 11.03 -33.77 26.62
N LEU A 335 11.56 -33.84 25.40
CA LEU A 335 12.01 -32.69 24.63
C LEU A 335 11.12 -32.49 23.41
N THR A 336 10.49 -31.32 23.29
CA THR A 336 9.67 -30.98 22.13
C THR A 336 10.44 -30.13 21.13
N LEU A 337 10.54 -30.61 19.89
CA LEU A 337 11.16 -29.92 18.77
C LEU A 337 10.11 -29.54 17.72
N PHE A 338 10.21 -28.34 17.16
CA PHE A 338 9.29 -27.85 16.13
C PHE A 338 9.93 -27.96 14.75
N PRO A 339 9.25 -28.57 13.75
CA PRO A 339 9.76 -28.59 12.38
C PRO A 339 9.77 -27.16 11.82
N PHE A 340 10.81 -26.85 11.06
CA PHE A 340 10.84 -25.61 10.27
C PHE A 340 9.75 -25.67 9.21
N ARG A 341 8.93 -24.63 9.16
CA ARG A 341 7.97 -24.45 8.07
C ARG A 341 7.90 -23.01 7.64
N ILE A 342 7.59 -22.82 6.38
CA ILE A 342 7.12 -21.57 5.82
C ILE A 342 5.61 -21.56 5.99
N VAL A 343 5.10 -20.52 6.63
CA VAL A 343 3.67 -20.29 6.82
C VAL A 343 3.08 -19.61 5.61
N SER A 344 3.80 -18.63 5.05
CA SER A 344 3.35 -17.88 3.89
C SER A 344 4.51 -17.23 3.15
N ILE A 345 4.28 -16.87 1.88
CA ILE A 345 5.16 -16.01 1.08
C ILE A 345 4.34 -14.85 0.55
N ALA A 346 4.81 -13.63 0.79
CA ALA A 346 4.21 -12.40 0.26
C ALA A 346 5.20 -11.69 -0.66
N GLY A 347 4.68 -11.01 -1.68
CA GLY A 347 5.44 -10.13 -2.54
C GLY A 347 5.05 -8.67 -2.34
N SER A 348 5.97 -7.75 -2.61
CA SER A 348 5.70 -6.32 -2.67
C SER A 348 6.50 -5.67 -3.79
N VAL A 349 5.91 -4.69 -4.46
CA VAL A 349 6.57 -3.94 -5.54
C VAL A 349 6.71 -2.49 -5.12
N PRO A 350 7.91 -1.91 -5.14
CA PRO A 350 8.09 -0.49 -4.89
C PRO A 350 7.26 0.36 -5.87
N GLY A 351 6.61 1.39 -5.33
CA GLY A 351 5.97 2.41 -6.14
C GLY A 351 7.01 3.28 -6.86
N THR A 352 6.61 3.86 -7.98
CA THR A 352 7.46 4.74 -8.80
C THR A 352 7.91 5.98 -8.03
N HIS A 353 9.15 6.38 -8.26
CA HIS A 353 9.78 7.55 -7.62
C HIS A 353 9.56 8.83 -8.46
N GLY A 354 9.78 10.00 -7.86
CA GLY A 354 9.82 11.27 -8.58
C GLY A 354 11.16 11.47 -9.27
N VAL A 355 11.16 12.16 -10.42
CA VAL A 355 12.40 12.45 -11.16
C VAL A 355 13.19 13.56 -10.45
N ARG A 356 12.53 14.65 -10.06
CA ARG A 356 13.19 15.82 -9.46
C ARG A 356 13.53 15.61 -8.00
N VAL A 357 12.64 14.94 -7.27
CA VAL A 357 12.81 14.63 -5.85
C VAL A 357 12.65 13.12 -5.68
N PRO A 358 13.74 12.33 -5.80
CA PRO A 358 13.67 10.86 -5.69
C PRO A 358 13.13 10.35 -4.34
N ALA A 359 13.20 11.18 -3.29
CA ALA A 359 12.59 10.90 -2.00
C ALA A 359 11.06 10.87 -2.05
N ASN A 360 10.44 11.59 -2.98
CA ASN A 360 9.02 11.46 -3.27
C ASN A 360 8.81 10.14 -4.00
N LYS A 361 8.02 9.26 -3.40
CA LYS A 361 7.74 7.94 -3.93
C LYS A 361 6.29 7.60 -3.75
N ARG A 362 5.72 6.89 -4.73
CA ARG A 362 4.38 6.32 -4.60
C ARG A 362 4.41 5.19 -3.56
N PRO A 363 3.28 4.88 -2.92
CA PRO A 363 3.21 3.78 -1.96
C PRO A 363 3.71 2.46 -2.57
N THR A 364 4.33 1.62 -1.75
CA THR A 364 4.66 0.25 -2.12
C THR A 364 3.38 -0.57 -2.25
N ASP A 365 3.22 -1.29 -3.36
CA ASP A 365 2.08 -2.16 -3.59
C ASP A 365 2.32 -3.53 -2.96
N ALA A 366 1.37 -3.98 -2.13
CA ALA A 366 1.36 -5.34 -1.59
C ALA A 366 0.71 -6.28 -2.60
N LEU A 367 1.42 -7.37 -2.94
CA LEU A 367 0.91 -8.41 -3.82
C LEU A 367 0.22 -9.52 -3.03
N PHE A 368 -0.38 -10.46 -3.75
CA PHE A 368 -1.05 -11.61 -3.14
C PHE A 368 -0.10 -12.39 -2.22
N THR A 369 -0.61 -12.87 -1.09
CA THR A 369 0.13 -13.74 -0.17
C THR A 369 -0.27 -15.18 -0.40
N SER A 370 0.71 -16.05 -0.66
CA SER A 370 0.47 -17.49 -0.80
C SER A 370 0.75 -18.24 0.49
N THR A 371 -0.06 -19.28 0.74
CA THR A 371 0.09 -20.24 1.85
C THR A 371 0.03 -21.68 1.36
N VAL A 372 0.17 -21.91 0.05
CA VAL A 372 0.04 -23.23 -0.57
C VAL A 372 1.32 -23.63 -1.28
N ASP A 373 1.53 -24.93 -1.48
CA ASP A 373 2.71 -25.51 -2.14
C ASP A 373 2.47 -25.88 -3.62
N ASP A 374 1.30 -25.52 -4.15
CA ASP A 374 0.88 -25.81 -5.52
C ASP A 374 1.43 -24.79 -6.53
N LYS A 375 1.96 -25.31 -7.64
CA LYS A 375 2.50 -24.52 -8.75
C LYS A 375 1.44 -24.15 -9.78
N SER A 376 0.31 -24.83 -9.84
CA SER A 376 -0.72 -24.54 -10.84
C SER A 376 -1.23 -23.10 -10.72
N LEU A 377 -1.33 -22.40 -11.85
CA LEU A 377 -1.83 -21.02 -11.89
C LEU A 377 -3.35 -20.94 -11.64
N THR A 378 -4.05 -22.08 -11.68
CA THR A 378 -5.50 -22.16 -11.49
C THR A 378 -5.89 -22.33 -10.02
N SER A 379 -5.23 -23.24 -9.30
CA SER A 379 -5.46 -23.50 -7.88
C SER A 379 -4.70 -22.53 -6.96
N ASN A 380 -3.57 -21.99 -7.43
CA ASN A 380 -2.78 -20.97 -6.76
C ASN A 380 -2.67 -19.73 -7.66
N ALA A 381 -3.67 -18.86 -7.56
CA ALA A 381 -3.80 -17.70 -8.42
C ALA A 381 -2.55 -16.79 -8.36
N PRO A 382 -1.99 -16.39 -9.50
CA PRO A 382 -0.77 -15.59 -9.52
C PRO A 382 -1.03 -14.12 -9.17
N SER A 383 0.01 -13.47 -8.65
CA SER A 383 0.10 -12.01 -8.71
C SER A 383 0.37 -11.56 -10.15
N ILE A 384 -0.30 -10.52 -10.61
CA ILE A 384 -0.15 -9.97 -11.96
C ILE A 384 0.61 -8.65 -11.87
N VAL A 385 1.75 -8.57 -12.53
CA VAL A 385 2.60 -7.37 -12.55
C VAL A 385 2.99 -7.06 -13.99
N VAL A 386 3.17 -5.78 -14.31
CA VAL A 386 3.69 -5.37 -15.62
C VAL A 386 5.17 -5.69 -15.68
N ARG A 387 5.59 -6.37 -16.75
CA ARG A 387 7.01 -6.65 -17.01
C ARG A 387 7.80 -5.34 -17.16
N GLY A 388 8.97 -5.24 -16.55
CA GLY A 388 9.84 -4.08 -16.67
C GLY A 388 11.21 -4.26 -16.00
N CYS A 389 11.92 -3.16 -15.73
CA CYS A 389 13.20 -3.16 -15.01
C CYS A 389 13.07 -3.15 -13.47
N ASN A 390 11.90 -3.46 -12.93
CA ASN A 390 11.63 -3.38 -11.49
C ASN A 390 12.01 -4.67 -10.76
N THR A 391 12.09 -4.59 -9.43
CA THR A 391 12.26 -5.74 -8.55
C THR A 391 11.04 -5.92 -7.64
N ILE A 392 10.63 -7.16 -7.44
CA ILE A 392 9.68 -7.56 -6.41
C ILE A 392 10.47 -8.00 -5.18
N ASP A 393 10.19 -7.39 -4.05
CA ASP A 393 10.69 -7.85 -2.76
C ASP A 393 9.76 -8.96 -2.25
N LEU A 394 10.34 -10.10 -1.93
CA LEU A 394 9.65 -11.28 -1.42
C LEU A 394 10.02 -11.48 0.05
N LEU A 395 9.02 -11.84 0.85
CA LEU A 395 9.19 -12.16 2.26
C LEU A 395 8.44 -13.44 2.62
N ALA A 396 9.18 -14.41 3.16
CA ALA A 396 8.60 -15.60 3.77
C ALA A 396 8.35 -15.35 5.27
N VAL A 397 7.18 -15.76 5.75
CA VAL A 397 6.93 -15.92 7.18
C VAL A 397 7.23 -17.35 7.54
N THR A 398 8.14 -17.56 8.48
CA THR A 398 8.53 -18.89 8.96
C THR A 398 7.99 -19.15 10.36
N ALA A 399 7.79 -20.43 10.69
CA ALA A 399 7.56 -20.91 12.04
C ALA A 399 8.58 -22.03 12.34
N PRO A 400 9.49 -21.87 13.32
CA PRO A 400 9.85 -20.63 14.04
C PRO A 400 10.09 -19.40 13.16
N ALA A 401 10.05 -18.18 13.71
CA ALA A 401 10.36 -16.97 12.96
C ALA A 401 11.84 -16.90 12.53
N ASP A 402 12.11 -16.11 11.49
CA ASP A 402 13.45 -15.78 10.95
C ASP A 402 14.32 -16.98 10.54
N GLN A 403 13.69 -18.10 10.20
CA GLN A 403 14.42 -19.28 9.70
C GLN A 403 14.90 -19.09 8.27
N GLN A 404 16.05 -19.70 7.95
CA GLN A 404 16.64 -19.68 6.61
C GLN A 404 15.67 -20.31 5.59
N VAL A 405 15.41 -19.55 4.52
CA VAL A 405 14.64 -20.02 3.37
C VAL A 405 15.55 -20.16 2.16
N SER A 406 15.49 -21.32 1.52
CA SER A 406 16.09 -21.53 0.21
C SER A 406 15.09 -21.14 -0.87
N TRP A 407 15.52 -20.25 -1.76
CA TRP A 407 14.67 -19.69 -2.81
C TRP A 407 15.01 -20.30 -4.17
N SER A 408 13.99 -20.64 -4.94
CA SER A 408 14.14 -21.05 -6.34
C SER A 408 12.96 -20.55 -7.16
N ILE A 409 13.13 -20.52 -8.47
CA ILE A 409 12.09 -20.09 -9.41
C ILE A 409 12.05 -21.03 -10.60
N VAL A 410 10.84 -21.34 -11.07
CA VAL A 410 10.61 -22.13 -12.28
C VAL A 410 9.60 -21.42 -13.17
N ALA A 411 9.74 -21.58 -14.48
CA ALA A 411 8.70 -21.21 -15.42
C ALA A 411 7.51 -22.16 -15.28
N THR A 412 6.30 -21.61 -15.30
CA THR A 412 5.06 -22.36 -15.07
C THR A 412 4.13 -22.13 -16.24
N GLU A 413 3.71 -23.21 -16.90
CA GLU A 413 2.79 -23.16 -18.05
C GLU A 413 3.29 -22.26 -19.20
N ASN A 414 4.62 -22.10 -19.37
CA ASN A 414 5.23 -21.41 -20.51
C ASN A 414 6.70 -21.84 -20.71
N SER A 415 7.32 -21.40 -21.80
CA SER A 415 8.72 -21.72 -22.18
C SER A 415 9.70 -20.54 -22.01
N SER A 416 9.32 -19.48 -21.30
CA SER A 416 10.15 -18.29 -21.12
C SER A 416 11.32 -18.58 -20.18
N ALA A 417 12.45 -17.91 -20.42
CA ALA A 417 13.58 -17.94 -19.50
C ALA A 417 13.16 -17.39 -18.13
N THR A 418 13.63 -18.04 -17.05
CA THR A 418 13.36 -17.57 -15.70
C THR A 418 14.04 -16.23 -15.44
N PRO A 419 13.36 -15.29 -14.75
CA PRO A 419 13.97 -14.06 -14.28
C PRO A 419 14.96 -14.35 -13.15
N SER A 420 15.86 -13.40 -12.88
CA SER A 420 16.80 -13.53 -11.77
C SER A 420 16.07 -13.47 -10.42
N LEU A 421 16.48 -14.36 -9.52
CA LEU A 421 16.05 -14.41 -8.14
C LEU A 421 17.30 -14.39 -7.25
N THR A 422 17.43 -13.40 -6.39
CA THR A 422 18.56 -13.26 -5.47
C THR A 422 18.09 -13.29 -4.03
N ALA A 423 18.91 -13.85 -3.13
CA ALA A 423 18.61 -13.80 -1.71
C ALA A 423 18.64 -12.34 -1.21
N GLY A 424 17.72 -12.00 -0.31
CA GLY A 424 17.62 -10.69 0.31
C GLY A 424 18.56 -10.54 1.52
N PRO A 425 18.54 -9.38 2.19
CA PRO A 425 19.38 -9.11 3.35
C PRO A 425 18.99 -9.92 4.60
N LYS A 426 17.78 -10.52 4.60
CA LYS A 426 17.27 -11.38 5.66
C LYS A 426 17.24 -12.83 5.19
N PRO A 427 17.40 -13.82 6.09
CA PRO A 427 17.30 -15.25 5.76
C PRO A 427 15.95 -15.65 5.14
N THR A 428 14.92 -14.84 5.36
CA THR A 428 13.54 -15.00 4.88
C THR A 428 13.18 -14.14 3.69
N ALA A 429 14.12 -13.37 3.12
CA ALA A 429 13.84 -12.43 2.04
C ALA A 429 14.49 -12.85 0.71
N ALA A 430 13.88 -12.47 -0.40
CA ALA A 430 14.45 -12.59 -1.74
C ALA A 430 14.03 -11.39 -2.61
N LYS A 431 14.75 -11.17 -3.72
CA LYS A 431 14.42 -10.18 -4.74
C LYS A 431 14.27 -10.84 -6.09
N LEU A 432 13.15 -10.58 -6.76
CA LEU A 432 12.80 -11.13 -8.05
C LEU A 432 12.79 -10.03 -9.11
N SER A 433 13.53 -10.20 -10.21
CA SER A 433 13.48 -9.26 -11.34
C SER A 433 12.20 -9.43 -12.16
N THR A 434 11.67 -8.33 -12.69
CA THR A 434 10.48 -8.30 -13.56
C THR A 434 10.82 -8.24 -15.06
N ASN A 435 12.08 -8.48 -15.44
CA ASN A 435 12.60 -8.22 -16.79
C ASN A 435 12.28 -9.31 -17.84
N LYS A 436 11.77 -10.47 -17.42
CA LYS A 436 11.37 -11.58 -18.29
C LYS A 436 9.85 -11.68 -18.38
N PRO A 437 9.26 -11.92 -19.56
CA PRO A 437 7.82 -12.14 -19.69
C PRO A 437 7.45 -13.56 -19.24
N GLY A 438 6.18 -13.78 -18.93
CA GLY A 438 5.63 -15.12 -18.71
C GLY A 438 5.09 -15.35 -17.30
N SER A 439 4.86 -16.61 -16.96
CA SER A 439 4.35 -17.04 -15.65
C SER A 439 5.37 -17.88 -14.89
N PHE A 440 5.50 -17.63 -13.59
CA PHE A 440 6.55 -18.23 -12.78
C PHE A 440 6.01 -18.65 -11.41
N SER A 441 6.57 -19.73 -10.89
CA SER A 441 6.39 -20.18 -9.52
C SER A 441 7.67 -19.91 -8.74
N VAL A 442 7.61 -19.00 -7.78
CA VAL A 442 8.68 -18.79 -6.80
C VAL A 442 8.47 -19.74 -5.65
N ILE A 443 9.47 -20.55 -5.35
CA ILE A 443 9.40 -21.62 -4.35
C ILE A 443 10.33 -21.25 -3.21
N GLY A 444 9.77 -21.01 -2.04
CA GLY A 444 10.51 -20.97 -0.78
C GLY A 444 10.52 -22.35 -0.16
N LYS A 445 11.68 -22.82 0.31
CA LYS A 445 11.84 -24.09 1.03
C LYS A 445 12.48 -23.87 2.40
N ALA A 446 11.95 -24.55 3.42
CA ALA A 446 12.55 -24.66 4.75
C ALA A 446 12.36 -26.10 5.26
N GLY A 447 13.46 -26.86 5.34
CA GLY A 447 13.39 -28.30 5.62
C GLY A 447 12.60 -29.05 4.54
N GLU A 448 11.64 -29.87 4.95
CA GLU A 448 10.74 -30.61 4.06
C GLU A 448 9.52 -29.78 3.60
N ASN A 449 9.28 -28.62 4.22
CA ASN A 449 8.17 -27.75 3.86
C ASN A 449 8.56 -26.78 2.74
N GLN A 450 7.62 -26.55 1.81
CA GLN A 450 7.74 -25.54 0.78
C GLN A 450 6.43 -24.77 0.64
N ILE A 451 6.52 -23.52 0.18
CA ILE A 451 5.39 -22.71 -0.24
C ILE A 451 5.72 -22.14 -1.62
N VAL A 452 4.70 -22.07 -2.47
CA VAL A 452 4.79 -21.57 -3.84
C VAL A 452 4.02 -20.28 -3.97
N TRP A 453 4.70 -19.23 -4.41
CA TRP A 453 4.09 -17.95 -4.78
C TRP A 453 4.14 -17.79 -6.30
N ASN A 454 2.96 -17.71 -6.92
CA ASN A 454 2.83 -17.61 -8.37
C ASN A 454 2.79 -16.14 -8.81
N VAL A 455 3.39 -15.86 -9.97
CA VAL A 455 3.39 -14.52 -10.57
C VAL A 455 3.34 -14.58 -12.09
N VAL A 456 2.71 -13.59 -12.69
CA VAL A 456 2.69 -13.35 -14.13
C VAL A 456 3.29 -11.98 -14.40
N PHE A 457 4.28 -11.93 -15.29
CA PHE A 457 4.83 -10.72 -15.86
C PHE A 457 4.25 -10.49 -17.24
N VAL A 458 3.27 -9.58 -17.30
CA VAL A 458 2.60 -9.23 -18.55
C VAL A 458 3.50 -8.30 -19.35
N SER A 459 3.87 -8.72 -20.56
CA SER A 459 4.62 -7.90 -21.51
C SER A 459 3.68 -6.92 -22.20
N VAL A 460 4.11 -5.66 -22.30
CA VAL A 460 3.46 -4.62 -23.09
C VAL A 460 4.37 -4.29 -24.27
N GLU A 461 3.99 -4.74 -25.46
CA GLU A 461 4.76 -4.60 -26.69
C GLU A 461 4.15 -3.48 -27.53
N VAL A 462 4.77 -2.29 -27.50
CA VAL A 462 4.35 -1.16 -28.34
C VAL A 462 4.92 -1.35 -29.75
N ASP A 463 4.05 -1.44 -30.75
CA ASP A 463 4.45 -1.45 -32.15
C ASP A 463 4.73 -0.02 -32.61
N VAL A 464 5.97 0.43 -32.38
CA VAL A 464 6.39 1.78 -32.74
C VAL A 464 6.29 2.07 -34.24
N ALA A 465 6.35 1.04 -35.10
CA ALA A 465 6.20 1.22 -36.54
C ALA A 465 4.74 1.51 -36.94
N SER A 466 3.76 1.13 -36.10
CA SER A 466 2.35 1.49 -36.27
C SER A 466 2.00 2.90 -35.79
N SER A 467 2.99 3.67 -35.31
CA SER A 467 2.76 5.03 -34.82
C SER A 467 2.22 5.92 -35.94
N VAL A 468 1.09 6.56 -35.69
CA VAL A 468 0.55 7.64 -36.53
C VAL A 468 0.52 8.90 -35.68
N ILE A 469 1.47 9.80 -35.93
CA ILE A 469 1.58 11.09 -35.23
C ILE A 469 1.27 12.20 -36.21
N VAL A 470 0.32 13.07 -35.85
CA VAL A 470 -0.16 14.17 -36.67
C VAL A 470 -0.10 15.47 -35.88
N GLY A 471 0.48 16.51 -36.47
CA GLY A 471 0.42 17.88 -35.99
C GLY A 471 -0.37 18.78 -36.95
N THR A 472 -1.01 19.83 -36.44
CA THR A 472 -1.73 20.82 -37.26
C THR A 472 -1.43 22.25 -36.80
N ASP A 473 -0.77 23.02 -37.65
CA ASP A 473 -0.45 24.43 -37.39
C ASP A 473 -1.63 25.37 -37.69
N ALA A 474 -2.62 24.91 -38.46
CA ALA A 474 -3.79 25.71 -38.85
C ALA A 474 -4.71 26.08 -37.67
N ASN A 475 -4.54 25.44 -36.52
CA ASN A 475 -5.38 25.64 -35.35
C ASN A 475 -4.84 26.68 -34.36
N TYR A 476 -3.63 27.22 -34.61
CA TYR A 476 -3.07 28.29 -33.81
C TYR A 476 -3.88 29.57 -33.97
N LYS A 477 -4.41 30.09 -32.85
CA LYS A 477 -5.19 31.32 -32.82
C LYS A 477 -5.19 31.99 -31.45
N ASP A 478 -5.73 33.21 -31.40
CA ASP A 478 -6.01 33.90 -30.15
C ASP A 478 -6.91 33.06 -29.25
N GLY A 479 -6.56 32.98 -27.97
CA GLY A 479 -7.23 32.16 -26.96
C GLY A 479 -8.45 32.83 -26.32
N GLY A 480 -8.89 33.99 -26.81
CA GLY A 480 -9.89 34.82 -26.15
C GLY A 480 -9.24 35.88 -25.26
N SER A 481 -8.30 36.64 -25.82
CA SER A 481 -7.60 37.76 -25.18
C SER A 481 -8.56 38.74 -24.50
N GLN A 482 -8.14 39.26 -23.34
CA GLN A 482 -8.93 40.16 -22.49
C GLN A 482 -8.13 41.41 -22.12
N ALA A 483 -8.75 42.34 -21.40
CA ALA A 483 -8.13 43.62 -21.09
C ALA A 483 -6.82 43.52 -20.28
N GLY A 484 -6.68 42.47 -19.46
CA GLY A 484 -5.50 42.24 -18.63
C GLY A 484 -4.47 41.25 -19.18
N PHE A 485 -4.87 40.39 -20.13
CA PHE A 485 -4.05 39.26 -20.59
C PHE A 485 -4.25 39.00 -22.08
N THR A 486 -3.16 38.67 -22.75
CA THR A 486 -3.17 38.12 -24.11
C THR A 486 -3.09 36.60 -24.01
N PHE A 487 -4.10 35.92 -24.53
CA PHE A 487 -4.22 34.46 -24.52
C PHE A 487 -3.92 33.91 -25.91
N PHE A 488 -3.28 32.75 -25.97
CA PHE A 488 -2.96 32.05 -27.20
C PHE A 488 -3.21 30.55 -27.03
N LYS A 489 -3.53 29.88 -28.14
CA LYS A 489 -3.73 28.43 -28.14
C LYS A 489 -3.33 27.80 -29.46
N SER A 490 -2.85 26.56 -29.38
CA SER A 490 -2.40 25.75 -30.52
C SER A 490 -3.54 24.94 -31.16
N GLY A 491 -4.67 24.75 -30.45
CA GLY A 491 -5.85 24.06 -30.97
C GLY A 491 -7.02 24.02 -30.00
N GLU A 492 -7.92 23.05 -30.20
CA GLU A 492 -9.08 22.79 -29.35
C GLU A 492 -9.11 21.32 -28.91
N PHE A 493 -9.69 21.04 -27.74
CA PHE A 493 -9.89 19.67 -27.24
C PHE A 493 -11.11 18.97 -27.89
N LEU A 494 -11.22 19.09 -29.21
CA LEU A 494 -12.27 18.54 -30.05
C LEU A 494 -11.67 17.67 -31.15
N ALA A 495 -12.37 16.60 -31.52
CA ALA A 495 -11.92 15.70 -32.57
C ALA A 495 -11.62 16.47 -33.88
N GLY A 496 -10.43 16.26 -34.44
CA GLY A 496 -9.96 16.91 -35.66
C GLY A 496 -9.47 18.36 -35.48
N GLN A 497 -9.50 18.90 -34.26
CA GLN A 497 -9.03 20.27 -33.95
C GLN A 497 -7.86 20.28 -32.96
N PHE A 498 -7.30 19.12 -32.65
CA PHE A 498 -6.11 19.03 -31.82
C PHE A 498 -4.91 19.65 -32.53
N ALA A 499 -4.01 20.27 -31.76
CA ALA A 499 -2.71 20.67 -32.25
C ALA A 499 -1.88 19.43 -32.58
N TRP A 500 -1.78 18.50 -31.62
CA TRP A 500 -1.00 17.27 -31.74
C TRP A 500 -1.85 16.05 -31.39
N GLN A 501 -1.67 14.96 -32.13
CA GLN A 501 -2.30 13.68 -31.81
C GLN A 501 -1.42 12.51 -32.22
N ALA A 502 -1.53 11.41 -31.49
CA ALA A 502 -0.82 10.18 -31.76
C ALA A 502 -1.71 8.96 -31.55
N THR A 503 -1.61 7.99 -32.45
CA THR A 503 -2.17 6.64 -32.30
C THR A 503 -1.08 5.61 -32.43
N VAL A 504 -1.11 4.56 -31.60
CA VAL A 504 -0.16 3.45 -31.70
C VAL A 504 -0.81 2.13 -31.31
N SER A 505 -0.37 1.03 -31.94
CA SER A 505 -0.82 -0.32 -31.60
C SER A 505 0.04 -0.91 -30.48
N VAL A 506 -0.61 -1.64 -29.58
CA VAL A 506 0.01 -2.26 -28.41
C VAL A 506 -0.48 -3.70 -28.30
N LYS A 507 0.47 -4.64 -28.19
CA LYS A 507 0.20 -6.05 -27.94
C LYS A 507 0.53 -6.40 -26.49
N LEU A 508 -0.43 -7.00 -25.79
CA LEU A 508 -0.23 -7.57 -24.46
C LEU A 508 0.02 -9.07 -24.55
N VAL A 509 1.03 -9.53 -23.82
CA VAL A 509 1.37 -10.95 -23.68
C VAL A 509 1.39 -11.31 -22.20
N GLY A 510 0.38 -12.07 -21.77
CA GLY A 510 0.24 -12.53 -20.39
C GLY A 510 0.93 -13.87 -20.12
N GLY A 511 0.54 -14.50 -19.02
CA GLY A 511 1.03 -15.81 -18.60
C GLY A 511 0.17 -16.98 -19.13
N GLY A 512 0.53 -18.19 -18.68
CA GLY A 512 -0.12 -19.43 -19.08
C GLY A 512 0.21 -19.83 -20.53
N SER A 513 -0.21 -21.04 -20.91
CA SER A 513 0.14 -21.61 -22.22
C SER A 513 -0.43 -20.82 -23.40
N ALA A 514 -1.57 -20.15 -23.19
CA ALA A 514 -2.20 -19.28 -24.18
C ALA A 514 -1.64 -17.85 -24.21
N GLY A 515 -0.82 -17.45 -23.23
CA GLY A 515 -0.27 -16.09 -23.10
C GLY A 515 -1.35 -15.01 -22.90
N THR A 516 -2.48 -15.37 -22.27
CA THR A 516 -3.63 -14.47 -22.01
C THR A 516 -3.84 -14.20 -20.53
N LEU A 517 -3.24 -14.98 -19.63
CA LEU A 517 -3.49 -14.83 -18.21
C LEU A 517 -3.00 -13.46 -17.71
N GLY A 518 -3.87 -12.71 -17.05
CA GLY A 518 -3.55 -11.42 -16.42
C GLY A 518 -3.60 -10.20 -17.32
N ILE A 519 -3.78 -10.32 -18.65
CA ILE A 519 -3.84 -9.14 -19.54
C ILE A 519 -5.04 -8.23 -19.23
N ASP A 520 -6.12 -8.78 -18.67
CA ASP A 520 -7.30 -8.03 -18.21
C ASP A 520 -7.01 -7.15 -16.98
N LYS A 521 -5.94 -7.46 -16.24
CA LYS A 521 -5.46 -6.71 -15.08
C LYS A 521 -4.48 -5.60 -15.45
N VAL A 522 -4.02 -5.53 -16.70
CA VAL A 522 -3.12 -4.47 -17.16
C VAL A 522 -3.92 -3.32 -17.75
N ARG A 523 -3.65 -2.13 -17.21
CA ARG A 523 -4.18 -0.83 -17.67
C ARG A 523 -3.09 -0.13 -18.47
N LEU A 524 -3.44 0.30 -19.68
CA LEU A 524 -2.57 1.16 -20.50
C LEU A 524 -2.92 2.61 -20.17
N HIS A 525 -1.90 3.46 -20.14
CA HIS A 525 -2.00 4.87 -19.78
C HIS A 525 -1.13 5.71 -20.70
N VAL A 526 -1.34 7.02 -20.64
CA VAL A 526 -0.43 8.00 -21.22
C VAL A 526 0.12 8.91 -20.13
N LEU A 527 1.44 9.07 -20.12
CA LEU A 527 2.13 10.08 -19.33
C LEU A 527 2.55 11.22 -20.25
N GLN A 528 2.50 12.46 -19.75
CA GLN A 528 3.06 13.59 -20.45
C GLN A 528 3.70 14.58 -19.47
N ASN A 529 4.94 14.98 -19.75
CA ASN A 529 5.68 15.96 -18.97
C ASN A 529 6.11 17.13 -19.86
N GLY A 530 6.09 18.33 -19.29
CA GLY A 530 6.78 19.48 -19.87
C GLY A 530 8.29 19.31 -19.69
N VAL A 531 9.04 19.41 -20.80
CA VAL A 531 10.50 19.23 -20.81
C VAL A 531 11.25 20.49 -21.23
N ALA A 532 10.55 21.48 -21.78
CA ALA A 532 11.10 22.81 -22.04
C ALA A 532 9.99 23.86 -21.91
N ASP A 533 10.31 24.98 -21.30
CA ASP A 533 9.46 26.16 -21.30
C ASP A 533 10.33 27.39 -21.53
N THR A 534 10.39 27.82 -22.79
CA THR A 534 11.14 29.02 -23.21
C THR A 534 10.22 30.14 -23.64
N LEU A 535 8.91 30.03 -23.34
CA LEU A 535 7.96 31.03 -23.76
C LEU A 535 8.27 32.37 -23.12
N THR A 536 8.41 33.36 -23.98
CA THR A 536 8.83 34.71 -23.65
C THR A 536 7.84 35.69 -24.24
N GLY A 537 7.24 36.51 -23.38
CA GLY A 537 6.51 37.69 -23.76
C GLY A 537 7.49 38.86 -23.89
N ASN A 538 7.52 39.49 -25.06
CA ASN A 538 8.37 40.65 -25.33
C ASN A 538 7.54 41.93 -25.21
N TYR A 539 8.06 42.93 -24.51
CA TYR A 539 7.40 44.20 -24.24
C TYR A 539 8.25 45.35 -24.79
N ALA A 540 7.62 46.47 -25.15
CA ALA A 540 8.34 47.62 -25.71
C ALA A 540 8.83 48.61 -24.62
N PRO A 541 10.10 49.05 -24.62
CA PRO A 541 11.03 49.03 -25.76
C PRO A 541 11.99 47.82 -25.83
N GLY A 542 11.90 46.84 -24.94
CA GLY A 542 12.74 45.63 -25.02
C GLY A 542 12.67 44.68 -23.83
N GLU A 543 11.75 44.90 -22.89
CA GLU A 543 11.64 44.08 -21.67
C GLU A 543 11.04 42.71 -21.98
N THR A 544 11.32 41.73 -21.12
CA THR A 544 10.84 40.36 -21.33
C THR A 544 10.26 39.75 -20.06
N ALA A 545 9.30 38.85 -20.24
CA ALA A 545 8.79 38.02 -19.18
C ALA A 545 8.73 36.57 -19.65
N LEU A 546 9.19 35.65 -18.81
CA LEU A 546 8.94 34.23 -19.04
C LEU A 546 7.49 33.91 -18.66
N GLU A 547 6.89 32.96 -19.39
CA GLU A 547 5.52 32.57 -19.11
C GLU A 547 5.40 32.11 -17.65
N VAL A 548 4.33 32.56 -16.98
CA VAL A 548 3.83 31.84 -15.81
C VAL A 548 2.74 30.93 -16.34
N PRO A 549 2.94 29.60 -16.34
CA PRO A 549 1.91 28.61 -16.62
C PRO A 549 0.57 28.93 -15.94
N LYS A 550 -0.33 29.64 -16.65
CA LYS A 550 -1.64 30.09 -16.16
C LYS A 550 -2.81 29.64 -17.04
N GLY A 551 -2.51 29.15 -18.25
CA GLY A 551 -3.49 28.59 -19.17
C GLY A 551 -3.80 27.12 -18.87
N GLY A 552 -4.78 26.58 -19.60
CA GLY A 552 -4.86 25.15 -19.87
C GLY A 552 -3.71 24.78 -20.80
N LEU A 553 -2.48 24.85 -20.28
CA LEU A 553 -1.31 24.17 -20.85
C LEU A 553 -1.67 22.69 -21.02
N PRO A 554 -0.83 21.78 -21.55
CA PRO A 554 -1.26 20.41 -21.57
C PRO A 554 -1.26 19.87 -20.13
N VAL A 555 -2.43 20.06 -19.54
CA VAL A 555 -2.90 20.00 -18.16
C VAL A 555 -4.26 19.33 -18.28
N VAL A 556 -4.33 18.30 -19.11
CA VAL A 556 -5.22 17.20 -18.77
C VAL A 556 -4.55 16.46 -17.60
N ASP A 557 -4.60 17.18 -16.48
CA ASP A 557 -4.48 16.77 -15.10
C ASP A 557 -3.13 16.79 -14.37
N SER A 558 -2.34 17.86 -14.53
CA SER A 558 -1.25 18.17 -13.61
C SER A 558 -1.72 18.79 -12.26
N ASN A 559 -2.94 18.54 -11.78
CA ASN A 559 -3.38 19.06 -10.48
C ASN A 559 -3.73 17.95 -9.47
N ASP A 560 -4.02 16.74 -9.93
CA ASP A 560 -4.22 15.62 -9.01
C ASP A 560 -2.88 14.88 -8.77
N ALA A 561 -2.43 14.88 -7.51
CA ALA A 561 -1.30 14.04 -7.09
C ALA A 561 -1.64 12.55 -7.19
N SER A 562 -2.94 12.21 -7.14
CA SER A 562 -3.44 10.84 -7.13
C SER A 562 -3.39 10.17 -8.51
N GLN A 563 -3.53 10.92 -9.62
CA GLN A 563 -3.59 10.36 -10.99
C GLN A 563 -2.52 10.98 -11.92
N PRO A 564 -1.35 10.33 -12.11
CA PRO A 564 -0.26 10.86 -12.95
C PRO A 564 -0.55 10.79 -14.46
N PHE A 565 -1.68 10.23 -14.87
CA PHE A 565 -2.00 9.89 -16.25
C PHE A 565 -2.93 10.92 -16.90
N VAL A 566 -2.87 10.99 -18.23
CA VAL A 566 -3.91 11.66 -19.02
C VAL A 566 -5.18 10.78 -19.00
N PHE A 567 -6.32 11.32 -18.55
CA PHE A 567 -7.56 10.55 -18.43
C PHE A 567 -8.80 11.17 -19.08
N VAL A 568 -8.71 12.39 -19.62
CA VAL A 568 -9.89 12.98 -20.28
C VAL A 568 -10.19 12.22 -21.56
N ALA A 569 -11.41 11.68 -21.64
CA ALA A 569 -11.82 10.75 -22.69
C ALA A 569 -11.76 11.32 -24.11
N SER A 570 -11.81 12.64 -24.29
CA SER A 570 -11.65 13.28 -25.60
C SER A 570 -10.20 13.26 -26.10
N VAL A 571 -9.22 13.22 -25.19
CA VAL A 571 -7.79 13.27 -25.51
C VAL A 571 -7.08 11.96 -25.28
N PHE A 572 -7.69 11.00 -24.58
CA PHE A 572 -7.09 9.69 -24.32
C PHE A 572 -8.12 8.58 -24.48
N LYS A 573 -7.75 7.54 -25.23
CA LYS A 573 -8.60 6.37 -25.42
C LYS A 573 -7.79 5.11 -25.68
N VAL A 574 -8.19 4.01 -25.05
CA VAL A 574 -7.71 2.66 -25.36
C VAL A 574 -8.82 1.89 -26.05
N THR A 575 -8.53 1.16 -27.12
CA THR A 575 -9.53 0.36 -27.86
C THR A 575 -8.99 -1.02 -28.24
N PRO A 576 -9.62 -2.13 -27.82
CA PRO A 576 -10.60 -2.22 -26.74
C PRO A 576 -9.96 -1.95 -25.37
N ASP A 577 -10.66 -1.25 -24.49
CA ASP A 577 -10.17 -0.98 -23.13
C ASP A 577 -10.55 -2.11 -22.16
N ASN A 578 -9.63 -2.48 -21.26
CA ASN A 578 -9.90 -3.35 -20.12
C ASN A 578 -10.55 -4.71 -20.44
N THR A 579 -10.20 -5.28 -21.60
CA THR A 579 -10.64 -6.60 -22.04
C THR A 579 -9.49 -7.62 -22.06
N ALA A 580 -9.84 -8.90 -22.20
CA ALA A 580 -8.90 -9.99 -22.50
C ALA A 580 -8.35 -9.95 -23.95
N ALA A 581 -8.54 -8.85 -24.68
CA ALA A 581 -7.95 -8.69 -26.00
C ALA A 581 -6.43 -8.46 -25.89
N LYS A 582 -5.66 -9.23 -26.67
CA LYS A 582 -4.21 -9.08 -26.77
C LYS A 582 -3.81 -7.81 -27.51
N GLN A 583 -4.54 -7.45 -28.55
CA GLN A 583 -4.26 -6.27 -29.35
C GLN A 583 -5.11 -5.10 -28.88
N ARG A 584 -4.47 -3.95 -28.68
CA ARG A 584 -5.10 -2.68 -28.29
C ARG A 584 -4.52 -1.55 -29.13
N SER A 585 -5.29 -0.51 -29.32
CA SER A 585 -4.86 0.77 -29.88
C SER A 585 -4.94 1.83 -28.80
N VAL A 586 -3.90 2.64 -28.67
CA VAL A 586 -3.85 3.79 -27.76
C VAL A 586 -3.87 5.06 -28.59
N PHE A 587 -4.87 5.90 -28.35
CA PHE A 587 -4.98 7.25 -28.89
C PHE A 587 -4.66 8.26 -27.79
N THR A 588 -3.87 9.27 -28.12
CA THR A 588 -3.62 10.45 -27.30
C THR A 588 -3.64 11.72 -28.14
N ALA A 589 -4.07 12.85 -27.58
CA ALA A 589 -4.04 14.13 -28.26
C ALA A 589 -3.87 15.30 -27.29
N ASP A 590 -3.45 16.44 -27.83
CA ASP A 590 -3.22 17.63 -27.03
C ASP A 590 -3.33 18.94 -27.81
N SER A 591 -3.58 20.03 -27.09
CA SER A 591 -3.73 21.41 -27.60
C SER A 591 -3.36 22.41 -26.51
N PRO A 592 -2.06 22.57 -26.22
CA PRO A 592 -1.60 23.48 -25.19
C PRO A 592 -2.06 24.92 -25.44
N THR A 593 -2.26 25.66 -24.35
CA THR A 593 -2.65 27.08 -24.34
C THR A 593 -1.83 27.82 -23.31
N GLY A 594 -1.62 29.12 -23.53
CA GLY A 594 -0.84 29.95 -22.62
C GLY A 594 -1.30 31.39 -22.60
N SER A 595 -0.66 32.20 -21.75
CA SER A 595 -1.01 33.61 -21.63
C SER A 595 0.11 34.48 -21.07
N PHE A 596 0.15 35.74 -21.49
CA PHE A 596 0.98 36.77 -20.90
C PHE A 596 0.15 37.94 -20.38
N PRO A 597 0.55 38.57 -19.26
CA PRO A 597 -0.02 39.86 -18.88
C PRO A 597 0.13 40.84 -20.03
N ARG A 598 -0.89 41.66 -20.25
CA ARG A 598 -0.86 42.72 -21.27
C ARG A 598 0.28 43.70 -21.03
N ARG A 599 0.60 43.95 -19.77
CA ARG A 599 1.58 44.94 -19.33
C ARG A 599 2.70 44.31 -18.54
N HIS A 600 3.92 44.77 -18.77
CA HIS A 600 5.09 44.37 -18.01
C HIS A 600 4.91 44.77 -16.54
N GLN A 601 5.14 43.85 -15.61
CA GLN A 601 4.82 44.07 -14.20
C GLN A 601 5.59 45.25 -13.59
N ASN A 602 6.83 45.47 -14.04
CA ASN A 602 7.73 46.47 -13.44
C ASN A 602 7.73 47.81 -14.21
N THR A 603 7.62 47.77 -15.54
CA THR A 603 7.77 48.95 -16.40
C THR A 603 6.46 49.41 -17.03
N ASN A 604 5.38 48.61 -16.88
CA ASN A 604 4.05 48.88 -17.42
C ASN A 604 3.99 48.99 -18.96
N SER A 605 5.06 48.59 -19.65
CA SER A 605 5.15 48.51 -21.11
C SER A 605 4.17 47.49 -21.67
N LEU A 606 3.72 47.69 -22.92
CA LEU A 606 2.77 46.78 -23.57
C LEU A 606 3.50 45.58 -24.17
N LEU A 607 2.88 44.41 -24.05
CA LEU A 607 3.30 43.18 -24.73
C LEU A 607 3.19 43.39 -26.24
N THR A 608 4.24 43.15 -26.99
CA THR A 608 4.31 43.35 -28.45
C THR A 608 4.37 42.03 -29.23
N SER A 609 5.00 41.00 -28.67
CA SER A 609 5.11 39.69 -29.29
C SER A 609 5.31 38.59 -28.26
N ILE A 610 5.10 37.36 -28.72
CA ILE A 610 5.39 36.13 -27.98
C ILE A 610 6.35 35.33 -28.84
N SER A 611 7.33 34.68 -28.20
CA SER A 611 8.32 33.83 -28.84
C SER A 611 8.72 32.67 -27.94
N GLY A 612 9.34 31.64 -28.51
CA GLY A 612 9.79 30.47 -27.77
C GLY A 612 8.82 29.30 -27.87
N ILE A 613 9.10 28.25 -27.12
CA ILE A 613 8.39 26.98 -27.22
C ILE A 613 7.94 26.47 -25.86
N ASN A 614 6.88 25.68 -25.84
CA ASN A 614 6.72 24.63 -24.85
C ASN A 614 7.10 23.29 -25.47
N GLY A 615 8.02 22.56 -24.84
CA GLY A 615 8.43 21.21 -25.21
C GLY A 615 7.82 20.16 -24.31
N PHE A 616 7.45 19.02 -24.88
CA PHE A 616 6.76 17.94 -24.20
C PHE A 616 7.41 16.59 -24.51
N SER A 617 7.41 15.71 -23.51
CA SER A 617 7.63 14.28 -23.71
C SER A 617 6.36 13.52 -23.34
N THR A 618 5.90 12.67 -24.25
CA THR A 618 4.70 11.84 -24.08
C THR A 618 5.09 10.37 -24.09
N ALA A 619 4.49 9.56 -23.24
CA ALA A 619 4.82 8.14 -23.12
C ALA A 619 3.59 7.24 -23.06
N ILE A 620 3.74 6.05 -23.63
CA ILE A 620 2.86 4.91 -23.37
C ILE A 620 3.36 4.22 -22.10
N ALA A 621 2.51 4.21 -21.08
CA ALA A 621 2.78 3.58 -19.80
C ALA A 621 1.75 2.49 -19.49
N ALA A 622 2.06 1.63 -18.51
CA ALA A 622 1.12 0.66 -18.01
C ALA A 622 1.26 0.44 -16.50
N THR A 623 0.16 0.01 -15.89
CA THR A 623 0.11 -0.47 -14.51
C THR A 623 -0.69 -1.77 -14.43
N SER A 624 -0.52 -2.50 -13.34
CA SER A 624 -1.41 -3.62 -12.99
C SER A 624 -2.43 -3.14 -11.97
N THR A 625 -3.65 -3.67 -12.00
CA THR A 625 -4.63 -3.44 -10.93
C THR A 625 -4.16 -3.93 -9.55
N GLN A 626 -3.16 -4.82 -9.50
CA GLN A 626 -2.55 -5.30 -8.26
C GLN A 626 -1.27 -4.54 -7.89
N ALA A 627 -0.75 -3.72 -8.80
CA ALA A 627 0.41 -2.86 -8.55
C ALA A 627 0.18 -1.49 -9.25
N PRO A 628 -0.83 -0.71 -8.81
CA PRO A 628 -1.20 0.54 -9.46
C PRO A 628 -0.16 1.66 -9.28
N ASN A 629 0.69 1.58 -8.27
CA ASN A 629 1.74 2.56 -7.98
C ASN A 629 3.05 2.24 -8.69
N ASN A 630 3.19 1.03 -9.25
CA ASN A 630 4.31 0.64 -10.10
C ASN A 630 4.01 0.99 -11.56
N ILE A 631 4.56 2.10 -12.04
CA ILE A 631 4.29 2.66 -13.38
C ILE A 631 5.45 2.33 -14.30
N VAL A 632 5.19 1.52 -15.32
CA VAL A 632 6.20 1.11 -16.31
C VAL A 632 5.96 1.84 -17.62
N VAL A 633 7.01 2.47 -18.16
CA VAL A 633 7.01 3.15 -19.45
C VAL A 633 7.62 2.26 -20.53
N HIS A 634 6.93 2.15 -21.66
CA HIS A 634 7.27 1.22 -22.74
C HIS A 634 7.74 1.91 -24.02
N ALA A 635 7.24 3.11 -24.30
CA ALA A 635 7.67 3.91 -25.43
C ALA A 635 7.41 5.38 -25.16
N LYS A 636 8.18 6.27 -25.79
CA LYS A 636 8.01 7.72 -25.69
C LYS A 636 8.12 8.42 -27.03
N THR A 637 7.60 9.63 -27.10
CA THR A 637 7.78 10.56 -28.21
C THR A 637 8.00 11.96 -27.65
N ALA A 638 8.56 12.84 -28.48
CA ALA A 638 8.81 14.24 -28.13
C ALA A 638 8.14 15.15 -29.16
N TRP A 639 7.59 16.25 -28.67
CA TRP A 639 6.99 17.29 -29.51
C TRP A 639 7.06 18.64 -28.81
N SER A 640 6.88 19.72 -29.56
CA SER A 640 6.88 21.08 -29.04
C SER A 640 5.90 21.96 -29.82
N ALA A 641 5.35 22.95 -29.13
CA ALA A 641 4.53 24.01 -29.70
C ALA A 641 5.30 25.33 -29.63
N ASP A 642 5.57 25.92 -30.80
CA ASP A 642 6.12 27.26 -30.94
C ASP A 642 4.97 28.26 -31.06
N TYR A 643 4.98 29.29 -30.22
CA TYR A 643 3.94 30.33 -30.17
C TYR A 643 4.40 31.69 -30.70
N ALA A 644 5.42 31.69 -31.57
CA ALA A 644 5.86 32.88 -32.28
C ALA A 644 4.67 33.63 -32.91
N GLY A 645 4.48 34.87 -32.46
CA GLY A 645 3.37 35.70 -32.91
C GLY A 645 3.43 37.12 -32.38
N THR A 646 2.67 38.00 -33.01
CA THR A 646 2.59 39.42 -32.65
C THR A 646 1.31 39.72 -31.86
N VAL A 647 1.32 40.80 -31.10
CA VAL A 647 0.17 41.26 -30.33
C VAL A 647 -0.35 42.57 -30.91
N ASN A 648 -1.57 42.53 -31.40
CA ASN A 648 -2.24 43.65 -32.05
C ASN A 648 -3.26 44.29 -31.10
N TYR A 649 -3.11 45.59 -30.82
CA TYR A 649 -4.05 46.35 -29.99
C TYR A 649 -5.10 47.12 -30.81
N GLY A 650 -5.15 46.93 -32.13
CA GLY A 650 -5.98 47.75 -33.02
C GLY A 650 -5.54 49.23 -33.02
N ALA A 651 -6.49 50.15 -33.19
CA ALA A 651 -6.22 51.59 -33.14
C ALA A 651 -5.70 52.02 -31.73
N PRO A 652 -4.74 52.95 -31.62
CA PRO A 652 -3.98 53.12 -30.38
C PRO A 652 -4.74 53.87 -29.25
N PRO A 653 -4.65 53.40 -27.99
CA PRO A 653 -4.45 52.02 -27.54
C PRO A 653 -5.79 51.34 -27.27
N GLY A 654 -6.15 50.36 -28.10
CA GLY A 654 -7.34 49.54 -27.88
C GLY A 654 -7.28 48.79 -26.54
N PRO A 655 -8.43 48.42 -25.96
CA PRO A 655 -8.49 47.85 -24.61
C PRO A 655 -7.98 46.40 -24.52
N VAL A 656 -7.76 45.69 -25.64
CA VAL A 656 -7.40 44.27 -25.68
C VAL A 656 -6.27 44.05 -26.67
N GLY A 657 -5.25 43.27 -26.29
CA GLY A 657 -4.15 42.85 -27.17
C GLY A 657 -4.42 41.45 -27.72
N THR A 658 -4.77 41.35 -28.99
CA THR A 658 -5.07 40.09 -29.68
C THR A 658 -3.79 39.48 -30.24
N TRP A 659 -3.53 38.21 -29.92
CA TRP A 659 -2.40 37.48 -30.46
C TRP A 659 -2.68 37.02 -31.90
N VAL A 660 -1.70 37.19 -32.78
CA VAL A 660 -1.73 36.72 -34.16
C VAL A 660 -0.50 35.88 -34.41
N ALA A 661 -0.71 34.61 -34.73
CA ALA A 661 0.34 33.69 -35.11
C ALA A 661 1.21 34.26 -36.24
N ASN A 662 2.51 34.26 -36.04
CA ASN A 662 3.49 34.66 -37.04
C ASN A 662 4.77 33.82 -36.85
N GLY A 663 4.79 32.65 -37.48
CA GLY A 663 5.85 31.65 -37.30
C GLY A 663 5.51 30.54 -36.29
N ALA A 664 4.34 30.61 -35.64
CA ALA A 664 3.86 29.53 -34.77
C ALA A 664 3.70 28.22 -35.55
N HIS A 665 4.22 27.12 -34.99
CA HIS A 665 4.20 25.80 -35.61
C HIS A 665 4.47 24.71 -34.57
N LEU A 666 4.17 23.46 -34.95
CA LEU A 666 4.53 22.28 -34.18
C LEU A 666 5.79 21.62 -34.71
N THR A 667 6.61 21.11 -33.80
CA THR A 667 7.66 20.14 -34.11
C THR A 667 7.37 18.86 -33.36
N PHE A 668 7.48 17.70 -34.01
CA PHE A 668 7.23 16.40 -33.38
C PHE A 668 8.03 15.28 -34.04
N GLN A 669 8.29 14.21 -33.29
CA GLN A 669 8.87 13.00 -33.85
C GLN A 669 7.85 12.24 -34.71
N ALA A 670 8.31 11.62 -35.79
CA ALA A 670 7.44 10.88 -36.71
C ALA A 670 6.83 9.59 -36.09
N ALA A 671 7.44 9.07 -35.03
CA ALA A 671 6.99 7.85 -34.35
C ALA A 671 7.37 7.86 -32.86
N TYR A 672 6.78 6.93 -32.11
CA TYR A 672 7.27 6.57 -30.78
C TYR A 672 8.64 5.87 -30.87
N VAL A 673 9.43 6.00 -29.81
CA VAL A 673 10.69 5.31 -29.59
C VAL A 673 10.52 4.36 -28.41
N ALA A 674 10.85 3.08 -28.60
CA ALA A 674 10.75 2.07 -27.55
C ALA A 674 11.72 2.35 -26.40
N ILE A 675 11.26 2.11 -25.16
CA ILE A 675 12.07 2.23 -23.95
C ILE A 675 12.38 0.83 -23.43
N SER A 676 13.68 0.52 -23.34
CA SER A 676 14.21 -0.77 -22.90
C SER A 676 13.40 -1.99 -23.37
N PRO A 677 13.24 -2.20 -24.69
CA PRO A 677 12.44 -3.31 -25.22
C PRO A 677 12.92 -4.68 -24.73
N GLY A 678 14.23 -4.83 -24.49
CA GLY A 678 14.83 -6.06 -23.95
C GLY A 678 14.35 -6.46 -22.54
N THR A 679 13.91 -5.49 -21.73
CA THR A 679 13.36 -5.72 -20.39
C THR A 679 11.85 -5.49 -20.32
N GLY A 680 11.25 -5.04 -21.42
CA GLY A 680 9.82 -4.77 -21.52
C GLY A 680 9.41 -3.39 -21.02
N GLY A 681 10.35 -2.48 -20.72
CA GLY A 681 10.08 -1.13 -20.21
C GLY A 681 10.96 -0.75 -19.02
N GLN A 682 10.77 0.47 -18.52
CA GLN A 682 11.45 1.01 -17.33
C GLN A 682 10.44 1.62 -16.36
N ASP A 683 10.79 1.71 -15.08
CA ASP A 683 10.07 2.59 -14.14
C ASP A 683 9.97 4.02 -14.72
N ALA A 684 8.84 4.70 -14.50
CA ALA A 684 8.62 6.02 -15.10
C ALA A 684 9.71 7.03 -14.73
N ALA A 685 10.24 7.01 -13.51
CA ALA A 685 11.32 7.91 -13.10
C ALA A 685 12.60 7.65 -13.91
N ALA A 686 12.98 6.37 -14.05
CA ALA A 686 14.14 5.97 -14.85
C ALA A 686 13.95 6.29 -16.34
N ALA A 687 12.71 6.28 -16.83
CA ALA A 687 12.36 6.70 -18.18
C ALA A 687 12.34 8.23 -18.39
N GLY A 688 12.51 9.03 -17.32
CA GLY A 688 12.53 10.50 -17.34
C GLY A 688 11.18 11.17 -17.19
N PHE A 689 10.17 10.46 -16.66
CA PHE A 689 8.80 10.97 -16.47
C PHE A 689 8.51 11.28 -15.00
N GLU A 690 8.25 12.56 -14.72
CA GLU A 690 7.85 13.03 -13.39
C GLU A 690 6.38 12.66 -13.12
N THR A 691 6.14 11.92 -12.03
CA THR A 691 4.80 11.46 -11.65
C THR A 691 4.21 12.27 -10.47
N PHE A 692 4.91 13.32 -10.03
CA PHE A 692 4.50 14.26 -8.98
C PHE A 692 4.38 15.70 -9.51
N GLN A 693 3.62 16.55 -8.81
CA GLN A 693 3.46 17.94 -9.24
C GLN A 693 4.64 18.85 -8.90
N PRO A 694 4.88 19.91 -9.70
CA PRO A 694 4.35 20.12 -11.05
C PRO A 694 5.02 19.17 -12.06
N ARG A 695 4.30 18.66 -13.05
CA ARG A 695 4.82 17.69 -14.04
C ARG A 695 5.76 18.28 -15.11
N PHE A 696 6.46 19.38 -14.80
CA PHE A 696 7.54 19.95 -15.60
C PHE A 696 8.89 19.53 -15.01
N ASN A 697 9.76 18.96 -15.85
CA ASN A 697 11.05 18.42 -15.41
C ASN A 697 12.01 19.52 -14.91
N GLU A 698 11.90 20.75 -15.43
CA GLU A 698 12.79 21.87 -15.09
C GLU A 698 12.16 22.89 -14.10
N GLY A 699 10.90 22.70 -13.72
CA GLY A 699 10.14 23.69 -12.93
C GLY A 699 9.54 24.81 -13.78
N THR A 700 8.95 25.82 -13.13
CA THR A 700 8.36 27.00 -13.79
C THR A 700 9.17 28.25 -13.43
N ASN A 701 9.69 28.98 -14.43
CA ASN A 701 10.48 30.19 -14.21
C ASN A 701 9.59 31.43 -14.33
N THR A 702 9.59 32.31 -13.32
CA THR A 702 8.73 33.51 -13.27
C THR A 702 9.52 34.81 -13.38
N THR A 703 10.65 34.78 -14.09
CA THR A 703 11.57 35.91 -14.19
C THR A 703 11.03 37.01 -15.13
N TRP A 704 11.08 38.25 -14.65
CA TRP A 704 10.81 39.47 -15.41
C TRP A 704 12.12 40.23 -15.58
N THR A 705 12.50 40.53 -16.81
CA THR A 705 13.76 41.20 -17.14
C THR A 705 13.48 42.58 -17.73
N PRO A 706 13.98 43.66 -17.09
CA PRO A 706 13.86 45.03 -17.59
C PRO A 706 14.58 45.29 -18.91
#